data_AF-A0A1B1MC44-F1
#
_entry.id   AF-A0A1B1MC44-F1
#
_cell.length_a   1.000
_cell.length_b   1.000
_cell.length_c   1.000
_cell.angle_alpha   90.00
_cell.angle_beta   90.00
_cell.angle_gamma   90.00
#
_symmetry.space_group_name_H-M   'P 1'
#
loop_
_entity.id
_entity.type
_entity.pdbx_description
1 polymer ?
#
loop_
_entity_poly.entity_id
_entity_poly.type
_entity_poly.pdbx_seq_one_letter_code
_entity_poly.pdbx_strand_id
1 'polypeptide(L)'
;MTSALQEALHRERAHHALCRAALAAMVDGAQEHVVTGEDVSASGADAEVLGYRLRSRAKEMRELPQGPLFFGRLDFTDDAGDHSGQSYHVGRLRISEHPAAPPLVVDWRAPVSRAFYQASARDPQGVAVRRRFGWAPGSRGDSADLTGMEDEHLAQGESRVSDIVTQEIERPRVGPMRDIAATIQPEQDDLVRGDLGVSVCVQGAPGTGKTAVGLHRAAYLLYTHPQRIRRGGLLILGPNRTFLTYISEVLPALGETGVRQSTLQEEIARHPVKGVDEERTAVVKHDARMAQVLRRALYARVSDGGPVDAVEVPDGSYRWRVDVGQLARIVADVRAEEPPYGVGRERVRSRVVRSVQMQAERRAGPQNSAWVQRVSRARAVKEYVDAVWPRVRPEEVVAELLSDERALASAAEGVLDADERKALLWPRPPRSWKSARWSAADLVLLDEAAGLIEHPEGYGHLVVDEAQDLSPMECRAIARRASFGSLTVLGDLAQGTTPWAARSWDTVLRHLGKPDAAVVPLTIGFRVPAAVVALANRLLARLDVEVPAGRSLRGDGELRFRETAVAEVPDAVVAAVRDALAREGSVGVVTADADTDRVAAALAAAGIAAAGPDQPAARVNLVPASLVKGLEYDHVVAVEPAAIAESEARGLHRLYVVLTRAVSRLEVVHGRPLPF
;
A
#
# COMPACT_ATOMS: atom_id res chain seq x y z
N MET A 1 42.37 14.71 7.85
CA MET A 1 41.55 14.80 9.08
C MET A 1 42.38 15.45 10.16
N THR A 2 41.83 16.38 10.94
CA THR A 2 42.49 17.01 12.09
C THR A 2 42.60 16.02 13.26
N SER A 3 43.59 16.19 14.15
CA SER A 3 43.78 15.34 15.34
C SER A 3 42.52 15.22 16.21
N ALA A 4 41.82 16.35 16.42
CA ALA A 4 40.57 16.40 17.18
C ALA A 4 39.41 15.59 16.55
N LEU A 5 39.32 15.55 15.22
CA LEU A 5 38.32 14.75 14.50
C LEU A 5 38.59 13.25 14.64
N GLN A 6 39.87 12.84 14.62
CA GLN A 6 40.25 11.44 14.82
C GLN A 6 39.95 10.95 16.25
N GLU A 7 40.15 11.81 17.24
CA GLU A 7 39.82 11.50 18.64
C GLU A 7 38.29 11.44 18.85
N ALA A 8 37.54 12.37 18.27
CA ALA A 8 36.08 12.32 18.28
C ALA A 8 35.56 11.04 17.64
N LEU A 9 36.06 10.67 16.45
CA LEU A 9 35.68 9.44 15.77
C LEU A 9 36.01 8.19 16.61
N HIS A 10 37.16 8.14 17.29
CA HIS A 10 37.49 7.05 18.21
C HIS A 10 36.49 6.91 19.36
N ARG A 11 36.06 8.03 19.98
CA ARG A 11 35.04 7.99 21.03
C ARG A 11 33.72 7.44 20.54
N GLU A 12 33.28 7.86 19.35
CA GLU A 12 32.01 7.37 18.76
C GLU A 12 32.10 5.89 18.38
N ARG A 13 33.25 5.43 17.88
CA ARG A 13 33.50 3.99 17.63
C ARG A 13 33.48 3.16 18.91
N ALA A 14 34.05 3.67 20.00
CA ALA A 14 34.00 3.02 21.31
C ALA A 14 32.57 2.96 21.86
N HIS A 15 31.80 4.05 21.75
CA HIS A 15 30.39 4.07 22.12
C HIS A 15 29.56 3.09 21.27
N HIS A 16 29.84 3.00 19.96
CA HIS A 16 29.19 2.02 19.10
C HIS A 16 29.52 0.57 19.50
N ALA A 17 30.77 0.28 19.88
CA ALA A 17 31.14 -1.04 20.40
C ALA A 17 30.39 -1.39 21.69
N LEU A 18 30.20 -0.42 22.59
CA LEU A 18 29.36 -0.59 23.79
C LEU A 18 27.90 -0.89 23.41
N CYS A 19 27.32 -0.16 22.46
CA CYS A 19 25.96 -0.41 21.96
C CYS A 19 25.80 -1.81 21.38
N ARG A 20 26.81 -2.31 20.64
CA ARG A 20 26.82 -3.68 20.11
C ARG A 20 26.83 -4.73 21.22
N ALA A 21 27.67 -4.52 22.25
CA ALA A 21 27.72 -5.41 23.40
C ALA A 21 26.38 -5.43 24.17
N ALA A 22 25.78 -4.25 24.38
CA ALA A 22 24.47 -4.13 25.00
C ALA A 22 23.36 -4.81 24.18
N LEU A 23 23.35 -4.62 22.84
CA LEU A 23 22.38 -5.29 21.97
C LEU A 23 22.54 -6.81 22.00
N ALA A 24 23.78 -7.32 21.96
CA ALA A 24 24.04 -8.75 22.09
C ALA A 24 23.52 -9.29 23.43
N ALA A 25 23.82 -8.61 24.53
CA ALA A 25 23.31 -8.97 25.86
C ALA A 25 21.78 -8.91 25.95
N MET A 26 21.12 -7.95 25.28
CA MET A 26 19.66 -7.89 25.20
C MET A 26 19.07 -9.08 24.41
N VAL A 27 19.73 -9.48 23.31
CA VAL A 27 19.33 -10.65 22.50
C VAL A 27 19.51 -11.94 23.28
N ASP A 28 20.63 -12.09 23.98
CA ASP A 28 20.95 -13.27 24.79
C ASP A 28 20.04 -13.35 26.03
N GLY A 29 19.86 -12.25 26.75
CA GLY A 29 18.95 -12.16 27.88
C GLY A 29 17.50 -12.47 27.49
N ALA A 30 17.05 -12.04 26.30
CA ALA A 30 15.73 -12.44 25.79
C ALA A 30 15.59 -13.96 25.61
N GLN A 31 16.68 -14.68 25.29
CA GLN A 31 16.69 -16.14 25.24
C GLN A 31 16.69 -16.77 26.64
N GLU A 32 17.45 -16.24 27.59
CA GLU A 32 17.43 -16.72 28.98
C GLU A 32 16.07 -16.53 29.64
N HIS A 33 15.39 -15.42 29.35
CA HIS A 33 14.01 -15.16 29.79
C HIS A 33 12.99 -16.13 29.18
N VAL A 34 13.22 -16.62 27.95
CA VAL A 34 12.40 -17.70 27.36
C VAL A 34 12.55 -18.99 28.17
N VAL A 35 13.79 -19.38 28.47
CA VAL A 35 14.10 -20.62 29.19
C VAL A 35 13.57 -20.55 30.62
N THR A 36 13.80 -19.45 31.34
CA THR A 36 13.30 -19.26 32.70
C THR A 36 11.79 -19.04 32.77
N GLY A 37 11.17 -18.43 31.77
CA GLY A 37 9.72 -18.23 31.71
C GLY A 37 8.92 -19.51 31.50
N GLU A 38 9.52 -20.54 30.90
CA GLU A 38 8.93 -21.89 30.80
C GLU A 38 8.83 -22.58 32.19
N ASP A 39 9.72 -22.24 33.13
CA ASP A 39 9.84 -22.92 34.43
C ASP A 39 9.16 -22.19 35.61
N VAL A 40 8.74 -20.93 35.47
CA VAL A 40 8.41 -20.05 36.62
C VAL A 40 6.92 -19.64 36.74
N SER A 41 6.04 -19.99 35.80
CA SER A 41 4.65 -19.46 35.81
C SER A 41 3.64 -20.34 36.56
N ALA A 42 2.75 -19.69 37.33
CA ALA A 42 1.78 -20.31 38.26
C ALA A 42 0.54 -20.93 37.61
N SER A 43 0.34 -20.78 36.28
CA SER A 43 -0.73 -21.44 35.51
C SER A 43 -0.22 -21.80 34.11
N GLY A 44 -0.56 -23.00 33.59
CA GLY A 44 -0.02 -23.52 32.33
C GLY A 44 -0.37 -22.67 31.08
N ALA A 45 -1.56 -22.04 31.06
CA ALA A 45 -1.99 -21.20 29.95
C ALA A 45 -1.27 -19.83 29.93
N ASP A 46 -1.04 -19.24 31.11
CA ASP A 46 -0.30 -17.97 31.21
C ASP A 46 1.20 -18.17 30.93
N ALA A 47 1.76 -19.32 31.34
CA ALA A 47 3.12 -19.75 31.00
C ALA A 47 3.32 -19.88 29.49
N GLU A 48 2.36 -20.52 28.80
CA GLU A 48 2.43 -20.75 27.36
C GLU A 48 2.35 -19.44 26.57
N VAL A 49 1.44 -18.53 26.97
CA VAL A 49 1.31 -17.20 26.34
C VAL A 49 2.53 -16.33 26.59
N LEU A 50 3.09 -16.35 27.80
CA LEU A 50 4.30 -15.59 28.14
C LEU A 50 5.52 -16.17 27.41
N GLY A 51 5.71 -17.48 27.44
CA GLY A 51 6.78 -18.18 26.73
C GLY A 51 6.70 -17.95 25.22
N TYR A 52 5.51 -18.00 24.62
CA TYR A 52 5.32 -17.66 23.20
C TYR A 52 5.70 -16.20 22.91
N ARG A 53 5.32 -15.24 23.77
CA ARG A 53 5.68 -13.83 23.60
C ARG A 53 7.19 -13.59 23.73
N LEU A 54 7.83 -14.22 24.70
CA LEU A 54 9.28 -14.12 24.90
C LEU A 54 10.03 -14.77 23.74
N ARG A 55 9.59 -15.94 23.25
CA ARG A 55 10.16 -16.62 22.07
C ARG A 55 10.03 -15.78 20.82
N SER A 56 8.84 -15.20 20.60
CA SER A 56 8.57 -14.33 19.46
C SER A 56 9.47 -13.10 19.51
N ARG A 57 9.59 -12.43 20.67
CA ARG A 57 10.47 -11.28 20.84
C ARG A 57 11.96 -11.62 20.65
N ALA A 58 12.43 -12.75 21.19
CA ALA A 58 13.81 -13.21 21.02
C ALA A 58 14.11 -13.63 19.56
N LYS A 59 13.11 -14.14 18.84
CA LYS A 59 13.21 -14.44 17.41
C LYS A 59 13.26 -13.15 16.59
N GLU A 60 12.33 -12.23 16.82
CA GLU A 60 12.28 -10.92 16.15
C GLU A 60 13.59 -10.14 16.33
N MET A 61 14.15 -10.13 17.53
CA MET A 61 15.43 -9.45 17.79
C MET A 61 16.63 -10.10 17.08
N ARG A 62 16.59 -11.42 16.83
CA ARG A 62 17.63 -12.14 16.08
C ARG A 62 17.51 -11.94 14.57
N GLU A 63 16.29 -11.78 14.08
CA GLU A 63 15.98 -11.60 12.67
C GLU A 63 16.12 -10.13 12.21
N LEU A 64 16.46 -9.21 13.13
CA LEU A 64 16.76 -7.82 12.80
C LEU A 64 17.95 -7.74 11.83
N PRO A 65 17.81 -7.00 10.72
CA PRO A 65 18.88 -6.90 9.74
C PRO A 65 20.08 -6.13 10.30
N GLN A 66 21.27 -6.66 10.00
CA GLN A 66 22.55 -6.05 10.35
C GLN A 66 22.68 -4.65 9.73
N GLY A 67 23.31 -3.74 10.46
CA GLY A 67 23.55 -2.37 10.02
C GLY A 67 23.98 -1.48 11.18
N PRO A 68 24.30 -0.20 10.91
CA PRO A 68 24.58 0.79 11.94
C PRO A 68 23.51 0.81 13.05
N LEU A 69 23.95 0.94 14.30
CA LEU A 69 23.05 1.01 15.45
C LEU A 69 22.50 2.41 15.67
N PHE A 70 23.25 3.44 15.32
CA PHE A 70 22.84 4.84 15.32
C PHE A 70 23.36 5.54 14.06
N PHE A 71 22.60 6.54 13.59
CA PHE A 71 22.95 7.34 12.41
C PHE A 71 23.13 8.82 12.74
N GLY A 72 22.73 9.25 13.94
CA GLY A 72 22.95 10.62 14.39
C GLY A 72 23.01 10.76 15.90
N ARG A 73 23.31 11.98 16.35
CA ARG A 73 23.29 12.38 17.75
C ARG A 73 22.72 13.79 17.88
N LEU A 74 21.96 14.02 18.95
CA LEU A 74 21.48 15.33 19.38
C LEU A 74 22.18 15.71 20.67
N ASP A 75 22.77 16.89 20.71
CA ASP A 75 23.28 17.51 21.93
C ASP A 75 22.39 18.73 22.24
N PHE A 76 21.72 18.74 23.40
CA PHE A 76 20.78 19.78 23.80
C PHE A 76 21.47 20.90 24.60
N THR A 77 20.92 22.11 24.54
CA THR A 77 21.39 23.26 25.34
C THR A 77 21.03 23.10 26.81
N ASP A 78 21.67 23.87 27.68
CA ASP A 78 21.40 23.85 29.14
C ASP A 78 20.00 24.40 29.50
N ASP A 79 19.33 25.09 28.58
CA ASP A 79 17.98 25.64 28.75
C ASP A 79 16.89 24.82 28.04
N ALA A 80 17.22 23.65 27.49
CA ALA A 80 16.30 22.78 26.74
C ALA A 80 15.27 22.00 27.59
N GLY A 81 14.75 22.60 28.66
CA GLY A 81 13.71 22.01 29.53
C GLY A 81 14.10 20.63 30.06
N ASP A 82 13.23 19.64 29.86
CA ASP A 82 13.42 18.24 30.31
C ASP A 82 14.64 17.55 29.68
N HIS A 83 15.22 18.12 28.61
CA HIS A 83 16.40 17.61 27.91
C HIS A 83 17.66 18.46 28.17
N SER A 84 17.62 19.36 29.14
CA SER A 84 18.73 20.24 29.52
C SER A 84 20.05 19.47 29.69
N GLY A 85 21.06 19.86 28.91
CA GLY A 85 22.42 19.28 28.94
C GLY A 85 22.52 17.81 28.54
N GLN A 86 21.47 17.24 27.93
CA GLN A 86 21.45 15.82 27.54
C GLN A 86 21.99 15.60 26.12
N SER A 87 22.61 14.44 25.92
CA SER A 87 23.03 13.94 24.60
C SER A 87 22.33 12.62 24.28
N TYR A 88 21.74 12.53 23.09
CA TYR A 88 21.04 11.32 22.65
C TYR A 88 21.56 10.84 21.30
N HIS A 89 22.12 9.63 21.24
CA HIS A 89 22.35 8.93 19.97
C HIS A 89 21.02 8.41 19.44
N VAL A 90 20.74 8.69 18.17
CA VAL A 90 19.48 8.36 17.50
C VAL A 90 19.72 7.22 16.52
N GLY A 91 18.90 6.18 16.62
CA GLY A 91 19.02 4.97 15.82
C GLY A 91 17.69 4.30 15.53
N ARG A 92 17.74 3.15 14.86
CA ARG A 92 16.54 2.41 14.41
C ARG A 92 15.81 1.72 15.55
N LEU A 93 16.52 1.44 16.64
CA LEU A 93 16.06 0.65 17.77
C LEU A 93 16.52 1.31 19.06
N ARG A 94 15.69 1.18 20.10
CA ARG A 94 16.13 1.50 21.46
C ARG A 94 17.14 0.45 21.94
N ILE A 95 18.34 0.90 22.34
CA ILE A 95 19.38 0.05 22.93
C ILE A 95 19.67 0.55 24.35
N SER A 96 19.70 -0.35 25.32
CA SER A 96 19.96 -0.03 26.73
C SER A 96 20.64 -1.20 27.42
N GLU A 97 21.62 -0.95 28.29
CA GLU A 97 22.25 -2.01 29.11
C GLU A 97 21.27 -2.67 30.07
N HIS A 98 20.28 -1.91 30.55
CA HIS A 98 19.22 -2.40 31.43
C HIS A 98 17.89 -1.70 31.09
N PRO A 99 16.72 -2.37 31.19
CA PRO A 99 15.41 -1.76 30.87
C PRO A 99 15.12 -0.47 31.64
N ALA A 100 15.57 -0.37 32.89
CA ALA A 100 15.41 0.80 33.75
C ALA A 100 16.51 1.87 33.59
N ALA A 101 17.59 1.57 32.85
CA ALA A 101 18.65 2.53 32.60
C ALA A 101 18.28 3.46 31.42
N PRO A 102 18.84 4.68 31.37
CA PRO A 102 18.78 5.52 30.18
C PRO A 102 19.28 4.75 28.95
N PRO A 103 18.62 4.92 27.79
CA PRO A 103 19.04 4.24 26.57
C PRO A 103 20.40 4.77 26.09
N LEU A 104 21.26 3.85 25.64
CA LEU A 104 22.45 4.18 24.86
C LEU A 104 22.08 4.70 23.48
N VAL A 105 21.03 4.13 22.88
CA VAL A 105 20.47 4.59 21.61
C VAL A 105 18.97 4.80 21.76
N VAL A 106 18.51 5.99 21.39
CA VAL A 106 17.10 6.36 21.33
C VAL A 106 16.53 5.97 19.97
N ASP A 107 15.34 5.38 19.99
CA ASP A 107 14.61 5.01 18.77
C ASP A 107 14.18 6.28 18.01
N TRP A 108 14.37 6.28 16.69
CA TRP A 108 13.99 7.39 15.82
C TRP A 108 12.51 7.76 15.92
N ARG A 109 11.64 6.85 16.36
CA ARG A 109 10.20 7.08 16.54
C ARG A 109 9.84 7.76 17.86
N ALA A 110 10.76 7.78 18.82
CA ALA A 110 10.56 8.45 20.10
C ALA A 110 10.23 9.95 19.89
N PRO A 111 9.41 10.57 20.76
CA PRO A 111 9.05 11.98 20.63
C PRO A 111 10.27 12.93 20.58
N VAL A 112 11.28 12.68 21.42
CA VAL A 112 12.52 13.48 21.46
C VAL A 112 13.31 13.45 20.13
N SER A 113 13.20 12.36 19.38
CA SER A 113 13.87 12.19 18.08
C SER A 113 13.26 13.07 16.98
N ARG A 114 12.09 13.69 17.20
CA ARG A 114 11.48 14.66 16.27
C ARG A 114 12.43 15.82 15.97
N ALA A 115 13.15 16.31 16.99
CA ALA A 115 14.11 17.40 16.84
C ALA A 115 15.27 17.04 15.89
N PHE A 116 15.62 15.76 15.74
CA PHE A 116 16.64 15.34 14.77
C PHE A 116 16.26 15.70 13.34
N TYR A 117 14.98 15.57 12.99
CA TYR A 117 14.47 15.85 11.65
C TYR A 117 14.01 17.30 11.48
N GLN A 118 13.34 17.88 12.50
CA GLN A 118 12.67 19.18 12.36
C GLN A 118 13.50 20.38 12.80
N ALA A 119 14.47 20.19 13.71
CA ALA A 119 15.27 21.31 14.19
C ALA A 119 16.09 21.94 13.05
N SER A 120 16.17 23.27 13.08
CA SER A 120 16.89 24.08 12.09
C SER A 120 17.61 25.24 12.78
N ALA A 121 18.49 25.94 12.07
CA ALA A 121 19.10 27.17 12.58
C ALA A 121 18.09 28.25 12.97
N ARG A 122 16.90 28.26 12.35
CA ARG A 122 15.83 29.24 12.62
C ARG A 122 14.92 28.82 13.77
N ASP A 123 14.77 27.52 13.97
CA ASP A 123 14.04 26.92 15.08
C ASP A 123 14.85 25.72 15.60
N PRO A 124 15.80 25.95 16.54
CA PRO A 124 16.68 24.89 17.01
C PRO A 124 16.00 23.86 17.92
N GLN A 125 14.79 24.13 18.42
CA GLN A 125 14.05 23.23 19.33
C GLN A 125 14.87 22.75 20.55
N GLY A 126 15.74 23.62 21.08
CA GLY A 126 16.66 23.31 22.19
C GLY A 126 17.89 22.49 21.81
N VAL A 127 18.07 22.15 20.53
CA VAL A 127 19.24 21.42 20.04
C VAL A 127 20.41 22.38 19.84
N ALA A 128 21.50 22.16 20.57
CA ALA A 128 22.75 22.88 20.39
C ALA A 128 23.49 22.40 19.14
N VAL A 129 23.68 21.07 19.04
CA VAL A 129 24.41 20.42 17.95
C VAL A 129 23.66 19.20 17.46
N ARG A 130 23.46 19.11 16.15
CA ARG A 130 23.02 17.87 15.48
C ARG A 130 24.21 17.25 14.78
N ARG A 131 24.60 16.05 15.20
CA ARG A 131 25.68 15.27 14.59
C ARG A 131 25.13 14.17 13.70
N ARG A 132 25.72 13.99 12.53
CA ARG A 132 25.41 12.90 11.59
C ARG A 132 26.62 12.03 11.40
N PHE A 133 26.40 10.73 11.17
CA PHE A 133 27.47 9.74 11.05
C PHE A 133 27.54 9.15 9.65
N GLY A 134 28.76 9.10 9.09
CA GLY A 134 29.05 8.51 7.79
C GLY A 134 29.65 7.12 7.96
N TRP A 135 29.08 6.15 7.25
CA TRP A 135 29.47 4.74 7.33
C TRP A 135 30.10 4.28 6.02
N ALA A 136 31.02 3.31 6.10
CA ALA A 136 31.64 2.72 4.92
C ALA A 136 30.58 2.11 3.98
N PRO A 137 30.75 2.23 2.65
CA PRO A 137 29.84 1.62 1.70
C PRO A 137 29.72 0.10 1.92
N GLY A 138 28.49 -0.34 2.18
CA GLY A 138 28.14 -1.76 2.34
C GLY A 138 28.29 -2.27 3.76
N SER A 139 28.60 -1.37 4.71
CA SER A 139 28.76 -1.69 6.12
C SER A 139 27.63 -2.55 6.65
N ARG A 140 28.01 -3.53 7.47
CA ARG A 140 27.08 -4.36 8.26
C ARG A 140 26.91 -3.84 9.68
N GLY A 141 27.37 -2.61 9.95
CA GLY A 141 27.38 -2.01 11.27
C GLY A 141 28.59 -2.40 12.12
N ASP A 142 29.76 -2.66 11.53
CA ASP A 142 30.98 -2.82 12.33
C ASP A 142 31.48 -1.45 12.79
N SER A 143 31.93 -1.34 14.05
CA SER A 143 32.37 -0.04 14.59
C SER A 143 33.51 0.58 13.79
N ALA A 144 34.36 -0.24 13.14
CA ALA A 144 35.43 0.24 12.27
C ALA A 144 34.92 0.93 11.00
N ASP A 145 33.70 0.60 10.58
CA ASP A 145 33.06 1.16 9.38
C ASP A 145 32.50 2.57 9.62
N LEU A 146 32.49 3.08 10.85
CA LEU A 146 32.18 4.48 11.11
C LEU A 146 33.37 5.33 10.63
N THR A 147 33.25 5.94 9.46
CA THR A 147 34.36 6.60 8.74
C THR A 147 34.28 8.11 8.78
N GLY A 148 33.09 8.69 9.02
CA GLY A 148 32.87 10.14 8.99
C GLY A 148 31.86 10.62 10.01
N MET A 149 31.87 11.93 10.26
CA MET A 149 30.89 12.62 11.10
C MET A 149 30.78 14.10 10.71
N GLU A 150 29.59 14.67 10.83
CA GLU A 150 29.29 16.07 10.53
C GLU A 150 28.45 16.70 11.65
N ASP A 151 28.94 17.80 12.23
CA ASP A 151 28.25 18.56 13.29
C ASP A 151 27.56 19.82 12.74
N GLU A 152 26.26 19.94 12.91
CA GLU A 152 25.48 21.14 12.58
C GLU A 152 25.22 21.93 13.86
N HIS A 153 25.82 23.12 14.02
CA HIS A 153 25.65 23.96 15.22
C HIS A 153 24.40 24.84 15.12
N LEU A 154 23.22 24.24 15.37
CA LEU A 154 21.93 24.91 15.19
C LEU A 154 21.75 26.13 16.11
N ALA A 155 22.23 26.06 17.35
CA ALA A 155 22.19 27.19 18.28
C ALA A 155 23.09 28.37 17.86
N GLN A 156 24.04 28.15 16.95
CA GLN A 156 24.91 29.19 16.40
C GLN A 156 24.39 29.75 15.07
N GLY A 157 23.21 29.31 14.63
CA GLY A 157 22.60 29.74 13.37
C GLY A 157 23.23 29.09 12.13
N GLU A 158 24.00 28.01 12.28
CA GLU A 158 24.59 27.31 11.14
C GLU A 158 23.52 26.60 10.31
N SER A 159 23.45 26.94 9.02
CA SER A 159 22.59 26.29 8.05
C SER A 159 23.45 25.74 6.92
N ARG A 160 23.82 24.46 6.99
CA ARG A 160 24.54 23.75 5.93
C ARG A 160 23.77 22.51 5.50
N VAL A 161 23.79 22.21 4.20
CA VAL A 161 23.32 20.92 3.69
C VAL A 161 24.39 19.89 4.06
N SER A 162 23.99 18.77 4.67
CA SER A 162 24.92 17.71 5.08
C SER A 162 25.41 16.94 3.86
N ASP A 163 26.73 16.82 3.71
CA ASP A 163 27.34 16.04 2.62
C ASP A 163 27.11 14.54 2.88
N ILE A 164 27.15 14.08 4.14
CA ILE A 164 26.78 12.71 4.53
C ILE A 164 25.34 12.35 4.12
N VAL A 165 24.37 13.24 4.39
CA VAL A 165 22.97 12.99 4.00
C VAL A 165 22.82 12.97 2.49
N THR A 166 23.48 13.91 1.81
CA THR A 166 23.46 14.00 0.34
C THR A 166 24.05 12.74 -0.29
N GLN A 167 25.20 12.27 0.21
CA GLN A 167 25.84 11.04 -0.25
C GLN A 167 24.99 9.79 0.01
N GLU A 168 24.36 9.67 1.19
CA GLU A 168 23.50 8.51 1.49
C GLU A 168 22.20 8.53 0.68
N ILE A 169 21.71 9.72 0.33
CA ILE A 169 20.60 9.92 -0.58
C ILE A 169 20.96 9.52 -2.03
N GLU A 170 22.11 9.99 -2.52
CA GLU A 170 22.61 9.76 -3.89
C GLU A 170 23.08 8.33 -4.12
N ARG A 171 23.29 7.58 -3.03
CA ARG A 171 23.87 6.25 -3.07
C ARG A 171 23.00 5.27 -3.89
N PRO A 172 23.59 4.54 -4.85
CA PRO A 172 22.90 3.50 -5.59
C PRO A 172 22.31 2.44 -4.65
N ARG A 173 20.99 2.23 -4.71
CA ARG A 173 20.27 1.25 -3.88
C ARG A 173 20.28 -0.12 -4.55
N VAL A 174 21.39 -0.85 -4.39
CA VAL A 174 21.46 -2.27 -4.79
C VAL A 174 21.17 -3.15 -3.56
N GLY A 175 20.01 -3.81 -3.56
CA GLY A 175 19.52 -4.61 -2.43
C GLY A 175 18.55 -3.86 -1.48
N PRO A 176 18.09 -4.50 -0.40
CA PRO A 176 17.16 -3.89 0.54
C PRO A 176 17.71 -2.61 1.15
N MET A 177 16.84 -1.61 1.26
CA MET A 177 17.13 -0.22 1.61
C MET A 177 17.61 -0.11 3.07
N ARG A 178 18.90 0.17 3.30
CA ARG A 178 19.51 -0.06 4.63
C ARG A 178 19.33 1.06 5.68
N ASP A 179 19.18 2.33 5.31
CA ASP A 179 19.09 3.42 6.32
C ASP A 179 18.14 4.55 5.93
N ILE A 180 16.88 4.21 5.66
CA ILE A 180 15.86 5.17 5.22
C ILE A 180 15.54 6.22 6.30
N ALA A 181 15.57 5.82 7.57
CA ALA A 181 15.23 6.70 8.69
C ALA A 181 16.16 7.92 8.76
N ALA A 182 17.46 7.73 8.53
CA ALA A 182 18.45 8.81 8.54
C ALA A 182 18.20 9.89 7.47
N THR A 183 17.44 9.54 6.43
CA THR A 183 17.19 10.37 5.24
C THR A 183 15.80 11.04 5.24
N ILE A 184 14.99 10.85 6.29
CA ILE A 184 13.68 11.50 6.41
C ILE A 184 13.87 13.03 6.41
N GLN A 185 13.12 13.70 5.54
CA GLN A 185 13.11 15.15 5.45
C GLN A 185 12.08 15.78 6.39
N PRO A 186 12.21 17.06 6.80
CA PRO A 186 11.25 17.72 7.69
C PRO A 186 9.78 17.61 7.20
N GLU A 187 9.54 17.90 5.92
CA GLU A 187 8.19 17.81 5.31
C GLU A 187 7.63 16.37 5.32
N GLN A 188 8.51 15.37 5.26
CA GLN A 188 8.14 13.96 5.32
C GLN A 188 7.89 13.50 6.77
N ASP A 189 8.63 14.04 7.75
CA ASP A 189 8.48 13.69 9.17
C ASP A 189 7.09 14.03 9.70
N ASP A 190 6.51 15.17 9.30
CA ASP A 190 5.13 15.53 9.67
C ASP A 190 4.11 14.53 9.12
N LEU A 191 4.30 14.05 7.88
CA LEU A 191 3.47 12.99 7.30
C LEU A 191 3.62 11.67 8.05
N VAL A 192 4.87 11.30 8.38
CA VAL A 192 5.18 10.07 9.11
C VAL A 192 4.55 10.06 10.49
N ARG A 193 4.63 11.19 11.22
CA ARG A 193 4.19 11.30 12.62
C ARG A 193 2.73 11.70 12.81
N GLY A 194 1.96 11.88 11.73
CA GLY A 194 0.53 12.21 11.82
C GLY A 194 -0.29 11.14 12.57
N ASP A 195 -1.38 11.54 13.23
CA ASP A 195 -2.21 10.66 14.07
C ASP A 195 -2.79 9.45 13.30
N LEU A 196 -3.03 8.34 14.01
CA LEU A 196 -3.61 7.11 13.45
C LEU A 196 -5.01 7.32 12.87
N GLY A 197 -5.81 8.26 13.38
CA GLY A 197 -7.16 8.54 12.85
C GLY A 197 -7.16 9.32 11.54
N VAL A 198 -6.01 9.90 11.14
CA VAL A 198 -5.92 10.77 9.97
C VAL A 198 -5.57 9.96 8.73
N SER A 199 -6.45 10.00 7.75
CA SER A 199 -6.16 9.54 6.40
C SER A 199 -5.42 10.63 5.61
N VAL A 200 -4.42 10.21 4.83
CA VAL A 200 -3.60 11.11 4.02
C VAL A 200 -3.35 10.49 2.64
N CYS A 201 -3.31 11.34 1.63
CA CYS A 201 -2.86 11.00 0.29
C CYS A 201 -1.57 11.74 -0.02
N VAL A 202 -0.51 11.01 -0.36
CA VAL A 202 0.80 11.54 -0.70
C VAL A 202 0.97 11.45 -2.21
N GLN A 203 0.87 12.60 -2.87
CA GLN A 203 1.18 12.76 -4.29
C GLN A 203 2.68 13.00 -4.41
N GLY A 204 3.45 12.00 -4.82
CA GLY A 204 4.90 12.10 -4.89
C GLY A 204 5.42 12.10 -6.33
N ALA A 205 6.12 13.16 -6.73
CA ALA A 205 6.88 13.14 -7.99
C ALA A 205 7.94 12.01 -7.98
N PRO A 206 8.48 11.61 -9.14
CA PRO A 206 9.46 10.54 -9.23
C PRO A 206 10.68 10.78 -8.35
N GLY A 207 11.06 9.77 -7.57
CA GLY A 207 12.23 9.84 -6.69
C GLY A 207 12.05 10.65 -5.40
N THR A 208 10.83 11.06 -5.04
CA THR A 208 10.53 11.78 -3.78
C THR A 208 10.50 10.90 -2.52
N GLY A 209 10.60 9.58 -2.67
CA GLY A 209 10.55 8.66 -1.54
C GLY A 209 9.14 8.40 -0.98
N LYS A 210 8.08 8.61 -1.77
CA LYS A 210 6.68 8.39 -1.35
C LYS A 210 6.43 7.05 -0.63
N THR A 211 6.95 5.96 -1.19
CA THR A 211 6.85 4.61 -0.59
C THR A 211 7.57 4.54 0.75
N ALA A 212 8.76 5.14 0.85
CA ALA A 212 9.50 5.23 2.10
C ALA A 212 8.71 5.98 3.17
N VAL A 213 8.07 7.11 2.83
CA VAL A 213 7.20 7.86 3.75
C VAL A 213 6.06 6.99 4.26
N GLY A 214 5.40 6.22 3.38
CA GLY A 214 4.34 5.30 3.77
C GLY A 214 4.79 4.20 4.72
N LEU A 215 5.96 3.60 4.46
CA LEU A 215 6.54 2.57 5.34
C LEU A 215 6.98 3.14 6.69
N HIS A 216 7.58 4.32 6.71
CA HIS A 216 7.93 5.02 7.95
C HIS A 216 6.70 5.37 8.75
N ARG A 217 5.63 5.86 8.11
CA ARG A 217 4.35 6.12 8.77
C ARG A 217 3.78 4.85 9.38
N ALA A 218 3.76 3.73 8.65
CA ALA A 218 3.32 2.45 9.19
C ALA A 218 4.13 2.03 10.43
N ALA A 219 5.47 2.13 10.36
CA ALA A 219 6.36 1.79 11.47
C ALA A 219 6.21 2.73 12.68
N TYR A 220 5.97 4.02 12.43
CA TYR A 220 5.66 4.99 13.49
C TYR A 220 4.32 4.68 14.16
N LEU A 221 3.28 4.37 13.39
CA LEU A 221 1.97 4.04 13.92
C LEU A 221 1.98 2.74 14.74
N LEU A 222 2.76 1.73 14.33
CA LEU A 222 3.00 0.50 15.10
C LEU A 222 3.66 0.78 16.45
N TYR A 223 4.63 1.69 16.47
CA TYR A 223 5.33 2.11 17.68
C TYR A 223 4.44 2.95 18.62
N THR A 224 3.73 3.95 18.09
CA THR A 224 2.95 4.92 18.89
C THR A 224 1.59 4.36 19.31
N HIS A 225 0.97 3.48 18.51
CA HIS A 225 -0.37 2.93 18.76
C HIS A 225 -0.45 1.39 18.74
N PRO A 226 0.45 0.67 19.44
CA PRO A 226 0.59 -0.78 19.32
C PRO A 226 -0.69 -1.54 19.71
N GLN A 227 -1.42 -1.07 20.72
CA GLN A 227 -2.65 -1.73 21.18
C GLN A 227 -3.81 -1.59 20.17
N ARG A 228 -3.93 -0.42 19.53
CA ARG A 228 -4.99 -0.16 18.53
C ARG A 228 -4.73 -0.96 17.26
N ILE A 229 -3.48 -1.01 16.80
CA ILE A 229 -3.11 -1.76 15.61
C ILE A 229 -3.13 -3.27 15.86
N ARG A 230 -2.75 -3.77 17.04
CA ARG A 230 -2.92 -5.21 17.35
C ARG A 230 -4.36 -5.68 17.29
N ARG A 231 -5.32 -4.83 17.65
CA ARG A 231 -6.77 -5.16 17.58
C ARG A 231 -7.34 -4.96 16.18
N GLY A 232 -6.94 -3.88 15.52
CA GLY A 232 -7.48 -3.49 14.22
C GLY A 232 -6.73 -4.08 13.03
N GLY A 233 -5.49 -4.55 13.17
CA GLY A 233 -4.62 -4.92 12.06
C GLY A 233 -4.04 -3.71 11.29
N LEU A 234 -2.91 -3.93 10.62
CA LEU A 234 -2.33 -3.03 9.63
C LEU A 234 -2.04 -3.83 8.36
N LEU A 235 -2.49 -3.32 7.22
CA LEU A 235 -2.29 -3.92 5.90
C LEU A 235 -1.50 -2.98 5.01
N ILE A 236 -0.50 -3.51 4.32
CA ILE A 236 0.17 -2.82 3.22
C ILE A 236 -0.27 -3.47 1.91
N LEU A 237 -0.91 -2.67 1.06
CA LEU A 237 -1.33 -3.02 -0.29
C LEU A 237 -0.28 -2.51 -1.29
N GLY A 238 0.38 -3.46 -1.95
CA GLY A 238 1.32 -3.18 -3.03
C GLY A 238 0.75 -3.53 -4.40
N PRO A 239 1.29 -2.93 -5.48
CA PRO A 239 0.84 -3.17 -6.85
C PRO A 239 1.12 -4.59 -7.36
N ASN A 240 2.19 -5.24 -6.89
CA ASN A 240 2.60 -6.57 -7.34
C ASN A 240 3.47 -7.28 -6.29
N ARG A 241 3.70 -8.59 -6.49
CA ARG A 241 4.48 -9.42 -5.55
C ARG A 241 5.95 -9.03 -5.46
N THR A 242 6.59 -8.65 -6.57
CA THR A 242 8.01 -8.22 -6.57
C THR A 242 8.22 -7.03 -5.63
N PHE A 243 7.31 -6.06 -5.69
CA PHE A 243 7.30 -4.92 -4.78
C PHE A 243 7.06 -5.33 -3.31
N LEU A 244 6.15 -6.27 -3.05
CA LEU A 244 5.92 -6.77 -1.69
C LEU A 244 7.12 -7.54 -1.13
N THR A 245 7.83 -8.31 -1.96
CA THR A 245 9.09 -8.95 -1.56
C THR A 245 10.10 -7.89 -1.11
N TYR A 246 10.23 -6.80 -1.86
CA TYR A 246 11.08 -5.69 -1.47
C TYR A 246 10.66 -5.05 -0.13
N ILE A 247 9.37 -4.78 0.08
CA ILE A 247 8.88 -4.23 1.36
C ILE A 247 9.15 -5.19 2.53
N SER A 248 9.02 -6.50 2.30
CA SER A 248 9.24 -7.52 3.32
C SER A 248 10.66 -7.53 3.88
N GLU A 249 11.63 -6.98 3.14
CA GLU A 249 13.01 -6.79 3.60
C GLU A 249 13.21 -5.44 4.30
N VAL A 250 12.37 -4.43 4.01
CA VAL A 250 12.50 -3.06 4.52
C VAL A 250 11.85 -2.85 5.89
N LEU A 251 10.64 -3.38 6.13
CA LEU A 251 9.96 -3.20 7.42
C LEU A 251 10.75 -3.79 8.60
N PRO A 252 11.38 -4.97 8.49
CA PRO A 252 12.28 -5.46 9.52
C PRO A 252 13.45 -4.52 9.78
N ALA A 253 13.95 -3.83 8.75
CA ALA A 253 15.00 -2.82 8.90
C ALA A 253 14.55 -1.59 9.69
N LEU A 254 13.25 -1.30 9.71
CA LEU A 254 12.64 -0.26 10.55
C LEU A 254 12.26 -0.76 11.96
N GLY A 255 12.58 -2.02 12.29
CA GLY A 255 12.30 -2.63 13.58
C GLY A 255 10.89 -3.19 13.72
N GLU A 256 10.19 -3.45 12.61
CA GLU A 256 8.80 -3.95 12.61
C GLU A 256 8.66 -5.31 11.91
N THR A 257 7.96 -6.24 12.56
CA THR A 257 7.73 -7.62 12.10
C THR A 257 6.24 -7.96 12.11
N GLY A 258 5.84 -8.98 11.34
CA GLY A 258 4.46 -9.49 11.37
C GLY A 258 3.41 -8.59 10.72
N VAL A 259 3.82 -7.60 9.92
CA VAL A 259 2.91 -6.73 9.16
C VAL A 259 2.32 -7.51 7.97
N ARG A 260 0.98 -7.51 7.84
CA ARG A 260 0.31 -8.14 6.70
C ARG A 260 0.59 -7.34 5.43
N GLN A 261 1.05 -8.03 4.40
CA GLN A 261 1.40 -7.49 3.09
C GLN A 261 0.68 -8.34 2.04
N SER A 262 -0.02 -7.71 1.11
CA SER A 262 -0.75 -8.43 0.05
C SER A 262 -1.03 -7.52 -1.13
N THR A 263 -1.31 -8.08 -2.30
CA THR A 263 -1.92 -7.30 -3.40
C THR A 263 -3.43 -7.23 -3.19
N LEU A 264 -4.10 -6.24 -3.80
CA LEU A 264 -5.55 -6.17 -3.69
C LEU A 264 -6.22 -7.42 -4.28
N GLN A 265 -5.69 -7.94 -5.39
CA GLN A 265 -6.22 -9.13 -6.06
C GLN A 265 -6.19 -10.36 -5.13
N GLU A 266 -5.13 -10.52 -4.34
CA GLU A 266 -5.03 -11.58 -3.33
C GLU A 266 -6.01 -11.35 -2.16
N GLU A 267 -6.13 -10.10 -1.70
CA GLU A 267 -7.00 -9.72 -0.59
C GLU A 267 -8.50 -9.88 -0.92
N ILE A 268 -8.88 -9.81 -2.20
CA ILE A 268 -10.24 -10.06 -2.69
C ILE A 268 -10.43 -11.45 -3.30
N ALA A 269 -9.36 -12.26 -3.42
CA ALA A 269 -9.41 -13.55 -4.10
C ALA A 269 -10.31 -14.54 -3.36
N ARG A 270 -11.52 -14.75 -3.90
CA ARG A 270 -12.45 -15.82 -3.47
C ARG A 270 -12.31 -17.09 -4.29
N HIS A 271 -11.85 -16.95 -5.54
CA HIS A 271 -11.72 -18.02 -6.52
C HIS A 271 -10.41 -17.88 -7.28
N PRO A 272 -9.81 -18.99 -7.76
CA PRO A 272 -8.68 -18.92 -8.66
C PRO A 272 -9.08 -18.27 -9.99
N VAL A 273 -8.26 -17.33 -10.47
CA VAL A 273 -8.45 -16.71 -11.78
C VAL A 273 -8.18 -17.74 -12.87
N LYS A 274 -9.19 -18.05 -13.69
CA LYS A 274 -9.14 -19.03 -14.79
C LYS A 274 -9.64 -18.47 -16.11
N GLY A 275 -10.24 -17.27 -16.11
CA GLY A 275 -10.72 -16.55 -17.28
C GLY A 275 -9.85 -15.32 -17.57
N VAL A 276 -9.98 -14.80 -18.80
CA VAL A 276 -9.36 -13.56 -19.25
C VAL A 276 -10.48 -12.75 -19.91
N ASP A 277 -10.58 -11.48 -19.56
CA ASP A 277 -11.52 -10.55 -20.18
C ASP A 277 -10.81 -9.75 -21.28
N GLU A 278 -11.57 -9.34 -22.29
CA GLU A 278 -11.15 -8.28 -23.20
C GLU A 278 -11.05 -6.95 -22.44
N GLU A 279 -10.18 -6.05 -22.89
CA GLU A 279 -9.94 -4.77 -22.22
C GLU A 279 -11.24 -3.97 -21.99
N ARG A 280 -12.10 -3.90 -23.02
CA ARG A 280 -13.39 -3.21 -22.92
C ARG A 280 -14.27 -3.80 -21.82
N THR A 281 -14.36 -5.13 -21.73
CA THR A 281 -15.13 -5.81 -20.67
C THR A 281 -14.55 -5.48 -19.30
N ALA A 282 -13.22 -5.55 -19.14
CA ALA A 282 -12.57 -5.22 -17.87
C ALA A 282 -12.87 -3.77 -17.45
N VAL A 283 -12.76 -2.81 -18.36
CA VAL A 283 -13.08 -1.39 -18.09
C VAL A 283 -14.50 -1.23 -17.54
N VAL A 284 -15.50 -1.86 -18.17
CA VAL A 284 -16.90 -1.79 -17.70
C VAL A 284 -17.05 -2.43 -16.32
N LYS A 285 -16.42 -3.59 -16.06
CA LYS A 285 -16.46 -4.28 -14.75
C LYS A 285 -15.81 -3.45 -13.63
N HIS A 286 -14.79 -2.67 -13.96
CA HIS A 286 -14.04 -1.82 -13.04
C HIS A 286 -14.68 -0.44 -12.79
N ASP A 287 -15.72 -0.07 -13.56
CA ASP A 287 -16.49 1.17 -13.42
C ASP A 287 -17.37 1.16 -12.16
N ALA A 288 -17.43 2.29 -11.42
CA ALA A 288 -18.24 2.43 -10.21
C ALA A 288 -19.73 2.17 -10.43
N ARG A 289 -20.25 2.39 -11.65
CA ARG A 289 -21.64 2.10 -12.03
C ARG A 289 -22.01 0.64 -11.79
N MET A 290 -21.05 -0.29 -11.87
CA MET A 290 -21.29 -1.71 -11.58
C MET A 290 -21.73 -1.97 -10.15
N ALA A 291 -21.35 -1.14 -9.17
CA ALA A 291 -21.86 -1.26 -7.80
C ALA A 291 -23.39 -1.08 -7.74
N GLN A 292 -23.93 -0.14 -8.52
CA GLN A 292 -25.37 0.08 -8.63
C GLN A 292 -26.06 -1.08 -9.36
N VAL A 293 -25.46 -1.58 -10.44
CA VAL A 293 -25.98 -2.74 -11.19
C VAL A 293 -26.03 -3.98 -10.29
N LEU A 294 -24.95 -4.27 -9.57
CA LEU A 294 -24.88 -5.40 -8.63
C LEU A 294 -25.89 -5.27 -7.49
N ARG A 295 -26.05 -4.06 -6.92
CA ARG A 295 -27.08 -3.80 -5.90
C ARG A 295 -28.48 -4.06 -6.45
N ARG A 296 -28.80 -3.58 -7.66
CA ARG A 296 -30.10 -3.83 -8.30
C ARG A 296 -30.32 -5.32 -8.57
N ALA A 297 -29.32 -6.02 -9.10
CA ALA A 297 -29.38 -7.46 -9.35
C ALA A 297 -29.59 -8.26 -8.06
N LEU A 298 -28.90 -7.89 -6.97
CA LEU A 298 -29.06 -8.52 -5.66
C LEU A 298 -30.47 -8.27 -5.09
N TYR A 299 -30.95 -7.03 -5.12
CA TYR A 299 -32.24 -6.65 -4.54
C TYR A 299 -33.45 -7.02 -5.40
N ALA A 300 -33.27 -7.31 -6.70
CA ALA A 300 -34.31 -7.89 -7.56
C ALA A 300 -34.78 -9.27 -7.06
N ARG A 301 -33.99 -9.94 -6.20
CA ARG A 301 -34.34 -11.21 -5.56
C ARG A 301 -35.25 -11.04 -4.34
N VAL A 302 -35.38 -9.82 -3.82
CA VAL A 302 -36.30 -9.51 -2.72
C VAL A 302 -37.70 -9.33 -3.30
N SER A 303 -38.67 -10.07 -2.76
CA SER A 303 -40.07 -10.01 -3.19
C SER A 303 -40.89 -9.16 -2.22
N ASP A 304 -41.67 -8.20 -2.74
CA ASP A 304 -42.53 -7.32 -1.94
C ASP A 304 -43.76 -8.07 -1.36
N GLY A 305 -44.04 -9.29 -1.85
CA GLY A 305 -45.02 -10.23 -1.31
C GLY A 305 -44.43 -11.63 -1.23
N GLY A 306 -44.56 -12.30 -0.08
CA GLY A 306 -44.23 -13.72 0.04
C GLY A 306 -45.26 -14.60 -0.67
N PRO A 307 -44.98 -15.89 -0.89
CA PRO A 307 -45.92 -16.83 -1.50
C PRO A 307 -47.13 -17.14 -0.62
N VAL A 308 -47.25 -16.50 0.54
CA VAL A 308 -48.25 -16.79 1.58
C VAL A 308 -48.98 -15.52 2.00
N ASP A 309 -50.31 -15.61 2.12
CA ASP A 309 -51.18 -14.49 2.51
C ASP A 309 -51.08 -14.13 4.01
N ALA A 310 -50.38 -14.95 4.79
CA ALA A 310 -50.05 -14.69 6.18
C ALA A 310 -48.95 -15.61 6.71
N VAL A 311 -48.31 -15.18 7.79
CA VAL A 311 -47.45 -16.04 8.62
C VAL A 311 -48.23 -16.45 9.86
N GLU A 312 -48.44 -17.75 10.03
CA GLU A 312 -49.09 -18.33 11.21
C GLU A 312 -48.07 -19.06 12.08
N VAL A 313 -47.87 -18.59 13.30
CA VAL A 313 -46.95 -19.18 14.27
C VAL A 313 -47.75 -19.89 15.37
N PRO A 314 -47.67 -21.24 15.48
CA PRO A 314 -48.29 -21.96 16.56
C PRO A 314 -47.52 -21.76 17.88
N ASP A 315 -48.25 -21.53 18.96
CA ASP A 315 -47.74 -21.34 20.32
C ASP A 315 -48.71 -21.96 21.34
N GLY A 316 -48.50 -23.25 21.64
CA GLY A 316 -49.43 -24.03 22.46
C GLY A 316 -50.80 -24.19 21.78
N SER A 317 -51.87 -23.77 22.44
CA SER A 317 -53.24 -23.78 21.90
C SER A 317 -53.57 -22.57 21.03
N TYR A 318 -52.66 -21.59 20.94
CA TYR A 318 -52.85 -20.37 20.16
C TYR A 318 -52.09 -20.41 18.84
N ARG A 319 -52.58 -19.65 17.86
CA ARG A 319 -51.86 -19.34 16.62
C ARG A 319 -51.82 -17.84 16.45
N TRP A 320 -50.62 -17.30 16.37
CA TRP A 320 -50.40 -15.88 16.09
C TRP A 320 -50.33 -15.68 14.58
N ARG A 321 -51.14 -14.76 14.05
CA ARG A 321 -51.24 -14.51 12.61
C ARG A 321 -50.74 -13.11 12.28
N VAL A 322 -49.79 -13.03 11.34
CA VAL A 322 -49.34 -11.76 10.75
C VAL A 322 -49.83 -11.71 9.31
N ASP A 323 -50.66 -10.73 8.97
CA ASP A 323 -51.27 -10.62 7.64
C ASP A 323 -50.30 -10.09 6.56
N VAL A 324 -50.61 -10.38 5.29
CA VAL A 324 -49.82 -9.94 4.13
C VAL A 324 -49.57 -8.43 4.09
N GLY A 325 -50.51 -7.59 4.51
CA GLY A 325 -50.36 -6.14 4.48
C GLY A 325 -49.34 -5.63 5.51
N GLN A 326 -49.29 -6.25 6.69
CA GLN A 326 -48.24 -6.00 7.68
C GLN A 326 -46.89 -6.55 7.21
N LEU A 327 -46.87 -7.75 6.63
CA LEU A 327 -45.66 -8.40 6.12
C LEU A 327 -44.99 -7.60 4.99
N ALA A 328 -45.77 -7.14 4.01
CA ALA A 328 -45.30 -6.30 2.90
C ALA A 328 -44.72 -4.98 3.40
N ARG A 329 -45.37 -4.33 4.38
CA ARG A 329 -44.84 -3.11 5.03
C ARG A 329 -43.50 -3.37 5.71
N ILE A 330 -43.36 -4.47 6.46
CA ILE A 330 -42.09 -4.83 7.10
C ILE A 330 -40.97 -4.93 6.07
N VAL A 331 -41.21 -5.59 4.93
CA VAL A 331 -40.20 -5.75 3.87
C VAL A 331 -39.87 -4.41 3.23
N ALA A 332 -40.88 -3.61 2.89
CA ALA A 332 -40.70 -2.28 2.30
C ALA A 332 -39.91 -1.34 3.24
N ASP A 333 -40.26 -1.31 4.52
CA ASP A 333 -39.58 -0.48 5.53
C ASP A 333 -38.11 -0.88 5.68
N VAL A 334 -37.82 -2.19 5.74
CA VAL A 334 -36.43 -2.67 5.85
C VAL A 334 -35.65 -2.36 4.57
N ARG A 335 -36.28 -2.45 3.39
CA ARG A 335 -35.64 -2.11 2.11
C ARG A 335 -35.33 -0.62 2.02
N ALA A 336 -36.23 0.25 2.50
CA ALA A 336 -36.06 1.70 2.52
C ALA A 336 -34.90 2.15 3.45
N GLU A 337 -34.57 1.36 4.47
CA GLU A 337 -33.41 1.60 5.35
C GLU A 337 -32.06 1.27 4.70
N GLU A 338 -32.06 0.63 3.53
CA GLU A 338 -30.87 0.27 2.77
C GLU A 338 -29.77 -0.50 3.55
N PRO A 339 -30.10 -1.44 4.45
CA PRO A 339 -29.08 -2.18 5.19
C PRO A 339 -28.25 -3.07 4.26
N PRO A 340 -27.10 -3.58 4.71
CA PRO A 340 -26.47 -4.74 4.07
C PRO A 340 -27.48 -5.87 3.95
N TYR A 341 -27.47 -6.61 2.83
CA TYR A 341 -28.54 -7.55 2.50
C TYR A 341 -28.73 -8.64 3.56
N GLY A 342 -27.64 -9.16 4.15
CA GLY A 342 -27.71 -10.12 5.27
C GLY A 342 -28.36 -9.52 6.53
N VAL A 343 -28.04 -8.26 6.84
CA VAL A 343 -28.66 -7.52 7.96
C VAL A 343 -30.13 -7.24 7.69
N GLY A 344 -30.49 -6.86 6.46
CA GLY A 344 -31.89 -6.67 6.05
C GLY A 344 -32.71 -7.93 6.27
N ARG A 345 -32.19 -9.08 5.85
CA ARG A 345 -32.82 -10.39 6.06
C ARG A 345 -33.11 -10.66 7.55
N GLU A 346 -32.16 -10.35 8.44
CA GLU A 346 -32.34 -10.55 9.89
C GLU A 346 -33.27 -9.49 10.51
N ARG A 347 -33.29 -8.26 9.99
CA ARG A 347 -34.25 -7.23 10.39
C ARG A 347 -35.67 -7.61 10.03
N VAL A 348 -35.92 -8.15 8.82
CA VAL A 348 -37.25 -8.66 8.43
C VAL A 348 -37.69 -9.75 9.39
N ARG A 349 -36.82 -10.74 9.67
CA ARG A 349 -37.10 -11.77 10.68
C ARG A 349 -37.46 -11.16 12.03
N SER A 350 -36.63 -10.27 12.53
CA SER A 350 -36.81 -9.64 13.85
C SER A 350 -38.11 -8.84 13.93
N ARG A 351 -38.51 -8.13 12.87
CA ARG A 351 -39.77 -7.36 12.81
C ARG A 351 -41.01 -8.24 12.71
N VAL A 352 -40.94 -9.35 12.00
CA VAL A 352 -42.02 -10.36 11.99
C VAL A 352 -42.19 -10.95 13.40
N VAL A 353 -41.08 -11.35 14.03
CA VAL A 353 -41.09 -11.86 15.41
C VAL A 353 -41.62 -10.82 16.39
N ARG A 354 -41.22 -9.56 16.26
CA ARG A 354 -41.71 -8.45 17.09
C ARG A 354 -43.22 -8.24 16.91
N SER A 355 -43.73 -8.40 15.69
CA SER A 355 -45.17 -8.31 15.40
C SER A 355 -45.96 -9.41 16.12
N VAL A 356 -45.44 -10.65 16.08
CA VAL A 356 -46.02 -11.78 16.84
C VAL A 356 -45.90 -11.56 18.35
N GLN A 357 -44.76 -11.06 18.83
CA GLN A 357 -44.53 -10.73 20.23
C GLN A 357 -45.54 -9.69 20.74
N MET A 358 -45.79 -8.61 19.99
CA MET A 358 -46.76 -7.60 20.39
C MET A 358 -48.19 -8.16 20.51
N GLN A 359 -48.58 -9.11 19.66
CA GLN A 359 -49.87 -9.80 19.78
C GLN A 359 -49.93 -10.67 21.04
N ALA A 360 -48.86 -11.44 21.30
CA ALA A 360 -48.75 -12.26 22.51
C ALA A 360 -48.76 -11.43 23.79
N GLU A 361 -48.03 -10.32 23.81
CA GLU A 361 -47.92 -9.42 24.98
C GLU A 361 -49.26 -8.75 25.32
N ARG A 362 -50.03 -8.33 24.31
CA ARG A 362 -51.38 -7.80 24.51
C ARG A 362 -52.34 -8.79 25.17
N ARG A 363 -52.09 -10.09 25.01
CA ARG A 363 -52.98 -11.14 25.52
C ARG A 363 -52.50 -11.79 26.82
N ALA A 364 -51.21 -12.11 26.92
CA ALA A 364 -50.64 -12.93 27.98
C ALA A 364 -49.55 -12.22 28.79
N GLY A 365 -49.30 -10.92 28.54
CA GLY A 365 -48.27 -10.14 29.22
C GLY A 365 -46.86 -10.34 28.62
N PRO A 366 -45.82 -9.74 29.23
CA PRO A 366 -44.46 -9.71 28.69
C PRO A 366 -43.89 -11.10 28.36
N GLN A 367 -43.22 -11.23 27.20
CA GLN A 367 -42.60 -12.49 26.77
C GLN A 367 -41.08 -12.48 27.04
N ASN A 368 -40.55 -13.61 27.52
CA ASN A 368 -39.12 -13.74 27.82
C ASN A 368 -38.27 -14.02 26.56
N SER A 369 -36.94 -13.93 26.71
CA SER A 369 -35.99 -14.14 25.61
C SER A 369 -36.06 -15.55 25.01
N ALA A 370 -36.36 -16.57 25.83
CA ALA A 370 -36.53 -17.95 25.37
C ALA A 370 -37.75 -18.11 24.44
N TRP A 371 -38.86 -17.42 24.75
CA TRP A 371 -40.04 -17.37 23.90
C TRP A 371 -39.73 -16.72 22.55
N VAL A 372 -39.05 -15.56 22.56
CA VAL A 372 -38.67 -14.83 21.34
C VAL A 372 -37.78 -15.68 20.44
N GLN A 373 -36.80 -16.39 21.01
CA GLN A 373 -35.92 -17.30 20.27
C GLN A 373 -36.68 -18.46 19.64
N ARG A 374 -37.65 -19.05 20.35
CA ARG A 374 -38.48 -20.13 19.81
C ARG A 374 -39.36 -19.66 18.66
N VAL A 375 -40.00 -18.50 18.78
CA VAL A 375 -40.80 -17.90 17.70
C VAL A 375 -39.94 -17.54 16.49
N SER A 376 -38.74 -16.98 16.70
CA SER A 376 -37.78 -16.67 15.62
C SER A 376 -37.35 -17.89 14.81
N ARG A 377 -37.29 -19.06 15.46
CA ARG A 377 -36.94 -20.36 14.85
C ARG A 377 -38.16 -21.11 14.30
N ALA A 378 -39.37 -20.58 14.45
CA ALA A 378 -40.58 -21.23 13.94
C ALA A 378 -40.48 -21.41 12.42
N ARG A 379 -40.92 -22.59 11.95
CA ARG A 379 -40.87 -22.98 10.54
C ARG A 379 -41.54 -21.93 9.63
N ALA A 380 -42.72 -21.44 10.02
CA ALA A 380 -43.47 -20.43 9.26
C ALA A 380 -42.69 -19.12 9.09
N VAL A 381 -42.00 -18.64 10.14
CA VAL A 381 -41.16 -17.44 10.05
C VAL A 381 -39.96 -17.68 9.14
N LYS A 382 -39.31 -18.84 9.26
CA LYS A 382 -38.17 -19.20 8.42
C LYS A 382 -38.55 -19.28 6.94
N GLU A 383 -39.61 -20.04 6.61
CA GLU A 383 -40.10 -20.21 5.23
C GLU A 383 -40.52 -18.88 4.61
N TYR A 384 -41.22 -18.02 5.37
CA TYR A 384 -41.55 -16.68 4.91
C TYR A 384 -40.31 -15.86 4.58
N VAL A 385 -39.34 -15.75 5.51
CA VAL A 385 -38.12 -14.96 5.30
C VAL A 385 -37.29 -15.54 4.14
N ASP A 386 -37.19 -16.86 4.00
CA ASP A 386 -36.49 -17.49 2.88
C ASP A 386 -37.16 -17.20 1.52
N ALA A 387 -38.48 -16.99 1.50
CA ALA A 387 -39.21 -16.68 0.28
C ALA A 387 -39.17 -15.19 -0.10
N VAL A 388 -39.31 -14.27 0.86
CA VAL A 388 -39.28 -12.82 0.56
C VAL A 388 -37.87 -12.24 0.49
N TRP A 389 -36.93 -12.83 1.22
CA TRP A 389 -35.56 -12.33 1.34
C TRP A 389 -34.57 -13.53 1.35
N PRO A 390 -34.39 -14.19 0.19
CA PRO A 390 -33.67 -15.44 0.10
C PRO A 390 -32.21 -15.29 0.54
N ARG A 391 -31.62 -16.37 1.06
CA ARG A 391 -30.16 -16.44 1.24
C ARG A 391 -29.51 -16.53 -0.14
N VAL A 392 -28.47 -15.73 -0.34
CA VAL A 392 -27.81 -15.58 -1.65
C VAL A 392 -26.31 -15.61 -1.47
N ARG A 393 -25.62 -16.19 -2.44
CA ARG A 393 -24.16 -16.14 -2.53
C ARG A 393 -23.73 -15.08 -3.55
N PRO A 394 -22.59 -14.39 -3.33
CA PRO A 394 -22.04 -13.44 -4.30
C PRO A 394 -21.88 -14.07 -5.69
N GLU A 395 -21.42 -15.32 -5.73
CA GLU A 395 -21.19 -16.08 -6.96
C GLU A 395 -22.47 -16.31 -7.77
N GLU A 396 -23.60 -16.50 -7.09
CA GLU A 396 -24.89 -16.72 -7.74
C GLU A 396 -25.37 -15.43 -8.42
N VAL A 397 -25.20 -14.29 -7.75
CA VAL A 397 -25.62 -12.98 -8.26
C VAL A 397 -24.78 -12.61 -9.47
N VAL A 398 -23.45 -12.70 -9.37
CA VAL A 398 -22.56 -12.32 -10.47
C VAL A 398 -22.67 -13.29 -11.64
N ALA A 399 -22.74 -14.61 -11.40
CA ALA A 399 -22.87 -15.57 -12.50
C ALA A 399 -24.18 -15.41 -13.27
N GLU A 400 -25.30 -15.16 -12.59
CA GLU A 400 -26.58 -14.88 -13.25
C GLU A 400 -26.51 -13.58 -14.05
N LEU A 401 -25.99 -12.50 -13.45
CA LEU A 401 -25.85 -11.20 -14.11
C LEU A 401 -25.02 -11.27 -15.39
N LEU A 402 -23.95 -12.06 -15.42
CA LEU A 402 -23.07 -12.20 -16.59
C LEU A 402 -23.55 -13.27 -17.59
N SER A 403 -24.57 -14.07 -17.24
CA SER A 403 -25.09 -15.15 -18.10
C SER A 403 -26.44 -14.83 -18.73
N ASP A 404 -27.29 -14.05 -18.05
CA ASP A 404 -28.67 -13.77 -18.48
C ASP A 404 -28.81 -12.31 -18.96
N GLU A 405 -29.05 -12.15 -20.26
CA GLU A 405 -29.25 -10.86 -20.91
C GLU A 405 -30.42 -10.06 -20.32
N ARG A 406 -31.52 -10.72 -19.93
CA ARG A 406 -32.69 -10.04 -19.36
C ARG A 406 -32.40 -9.57 -17.94
N ALA A 407 -31.73 -10.39 -17.14
CA ALA A 407 -31.32 -10.02 -15.80
C ALA A 407 -30.37 -8.81 -15.83
N LEU A 408 -29.38 -8.83 -16.74
CA LEU A 408 -28.47 -7.72 -16.95
C LEU A 408 -29.18 -6.45 -17.43
N ALA A 409 -30.07 -6.57 -18.42
CA ALA A 409 -30.81 -5.43 -18.95
C ALA A 409 -31.65 -4.73 -17.87
N SER A 410 -32.34 -5.50 -17.02
CA SER A 410 -33.13 -4.98 -15.91
C SER A 410 -32.24 -4.30 -14.86
N ALA A 411 -31.15 -4.95 -14.43
CA ALA A 411 -30.25 -4.39 -13.43
C ALA A 411 -29.51 -3.12 -13.92
N ALA A 412 -29.17 -3.08 -15.21
CA ALA A 412 -28.40 -2.00 -15.83
C ALA A 412 -29.24 -0.89 -16.47
N GLU A 413 -30.57 -0.92 -16.31
CA GLU A 413 -31.48 0.06 -16.92
C GLU A 413 -31.11 1.50 -16.53
N GLY A 414 -30.85 2.34 -17.55
CA GLY A 414 -30.43 3.74 -17.37
C GLY A 414 -29.05 3.93 -16.76
N VAL A 415 -28.24 2.87 -16.64
CA VAL A 415 -26.89 2.90 -16.04
C VAL A 415 -25.81 2.51 -17.06
N LEU A 416 -26.04 1.43 -17.81
CA LEU A 416 -25.14 0.98 -18.89
C LEU A 416 -25.85 1.02 -20.24
N ASP A 417 -25.09 1.33 -21.28
CA ASP A 417 -25.60 1.28 -22.67
C ASP A 417 -25.69 -0.16 -23.21
N ALA A 418 -26.19 -0.30 -24.45
CA ALA A 418 -26.39 -1.62 -25.06
C ALA A 418 -25.07 -2.35 -25.37
N ASP A 419 -24.02 -1.62 -25.76
CA ASP A 419 -22.74 -2.21 -26.11
C ASP A 419 -21.95 -2.62 -24.85
N GLU A 420 -22.03 -1.82 -23.78
CA GLU A 420 -21.49 -2.15 -22.46
C GLU A 420 -22.13 -3.42 -21.91
N ARG A 421 -23.47 -3.54 -21.99
CA ARG A 421 -24.17 -4.76 -21.57
C ARG A 421 -23.72 -5.97 -22.39
N LYS A 422 -23.61 -5.81 -23.71
CA LYS A 422 -23.13 -6.89 -24.60
C LYS A 422 -21.70 -7.31 -24.25
N ALA A 423 -20.83 -6.37 -23.93
CA ALA A 423 -19.44 -6.64 -23.55
C ALA A 423 -19.33 -7.41 -22.22
N LEU A 424 -20.30 -7.28 -21.31
CA LEU A 424 -20.31 -7.99 -20.03
C LEU A 424 -20.78 -9.45 -20.13
N LEU A 425 -21.65 -9.78 -21.07
CA LEU A 425 -22.23 -11.12 -21.19
C LEU A 425 -21.17 -12.16 -21.58
N TRP A 426 -21.16 -13.28 -20.87
CA TRP A 426 -20.27 -14.38 -21.22
C TRP A 426 -20.67 -15.00 -22.57
N PRO A 427 -19.73 -15.14 -23.52
CA PRO A 427 -20.03 -15.77 -24.81
C PRO A 427 -20.49 -17.23 -24.69
N ARG A 428 -20.03 -17.92 -23.65
CA ARG A 428 -20.43 -19.29 -23.30
C ARG A 428 -20.73 -19.36 -21.81
N PRO A 429 -21.98 -19.08 -21.39
CA PRO A 429 -22.33 -19.06 -19.98
C PRO A 429 -22.16 -20.46 -19.36
N PRO A 430 -21.60 -20.57 -18.15
CA PRO A 430 -21.42 -21.84 -17.46
C PRO A 430 -22.79 -22.38 -16.99
N ARG A 431 -22.90 -23.69 -16.76
CA ARG A 431 -24.15 -24.31 -16.26
C ARG A 431 -24.52 -23.84 -14.85
N SER A 432 -23.50 -23.45 -14.06
CA SER A 432 -23.64 -22.86 -12.74
C SER A 432 -22.39 -22.07 -12.39
N TRP A 433 -22.46 -21.23 -11.36
CA TRP A 433 -21.33 -20.49 -10.83
C TRP A 433 -20.14 -21.39 -10.44
N LYS A 434 -20.38 -22.66 -10.06
CA LYS A 434 -19.31 -23.62 -9.71
C LYS A 434 -18.40 -23.99 -10.88
N SER A 435 -18.92 -23.88 -12.10
CA SER A 435 -18.19 -24.14 -13.35
C SER A 435 -17.73 -22.87 -14.06
N ALA A 436 -17.95 -21.69 -13.45
CA ALA A 436 -17.55 -20.42 -14.04
C ALA A 436 -16.02 -20.31 -14.10
N ARG A 437 -15.53 -19.75 -15.20
CA ARG A 437 -14.12 -19.39 -15.37
C ARG A 437 -13.94 -17.93 -15.03
N TRP A 438 -13.86 -17.63 -13.74
CA TRP A 438 -13.73 -16.27 -13.23
C TRP A 438 -12.45 -15.60 -13.74
N SER A 439 -12.59 -14.40 -14.28
CA SER A 439 -11.50 -13.48 -14.59
C SER A 439 -11.08 -12.69 -13.35
N ALA A 440 -9.98 -11.93 -13.46
CA ALA A 440 -9.57 -11.02 -12.38
C ALA A 440 -10.60 -9.90 -12.12
N ALA A 441 -11.20 -9.33 -13.18
CA ALA A 441 -12.22 -8.29 -13.04
C ALA A 441 -13.53 -8.84 -12.44
N ASP A 442 -13.86 -10.12 -12.67
CA ASP A 442 -14.99 -10.76 -11.97
C ASP A 442 -14.78 -10.84 -10.45
N LEU A 443 -13.54 -11.02 -9.99
CA LEU A 443 -13.26 -11.06 -8.55
C LEU A 443 -13.58 -9.73 -7.88
N VAL A 444 -13.41 -8.61 -8.59
CA VAL A 444 -13.80 -7.27 -8.10
C VAL A 444 -15.32 -7.16 -7.96
N LEU A 445 -16.09 -7.67 -8.93
CA LEU A 445 -17.55 -7.73 -8.84
C LEU A 445 -18.02 -8.66 -7.72
N LEU A 446 -17.36 -9.81 -7.54
CA LEU A 446 -17.65 -10.75 -6.45
C LEU A 446 -17.37 -10.14 -5.07
N ASP A 447 -16.31 -9.35 -4.93
CA ASP A 447 -16.02 -8.63 -3.69
C ASP A 447 -17.08 -7.56 -3.39
N GLU A 448 -17.54 -6.82 -4.40
CA GLU A 448 -18.64 -5.86 -4.25
C GLU A 448 -19.94 -6.57 -3.87
N ALA A 449 -20.33 -7.63 -4.58
CA ALA A 449 -21.53 -8.41 -4.27
C ALA A 449 -21.46 -9.01 -2.86
N ALA A 450 -20.28 -9.50 -2.45
CA ALA A 450 -20.07 -9.98 -1.08
C ALA A 450 -20.21 -8.85 -0.06
N GLY A 451 -19.61 -7.69 -0.31
CA GLY A 451 -19.73 -6.51 0.56
C GLY A 451 -21.16 -5.99 0.71
N LEU A 452 -21.97 -6.10 -0.35
CA LEU A 452 -23.40 -5.78 -0.30
C LEU A 452 -24.20 -6.77 0.56
N ILE A 453 -23.73 -8.02 0.67
CA ILE A 453 -24.33 -9.07 1.49
C ILE A 453 -23.92 -8.92 2.96
N GLU A 454 -22.62 -8.94 3.20
CA GLU A 454 -21.99 -8.86 4.52
C GLU A 454 -20.68 -8.07 4.44
N HIS A 455 -20.41 -7.23 5.45
CA HIS A 455 -19.17 -6.46 5.47
C HIS A 455 -17.97 -7.38 5.79
N PRO A 456 -16.85 -7.22 5.07
CA PRO A 456 -15.62 -7.92 5.43
C PRO A 456 -15.07 -7.40 6.76
N GLU A 457 -14.19 -8.19 7.38
CA GLU A 457 -13.35 -7.70 8.47
C GLU A 457 -12.50 -6.52 7.97
N GLY A 458 -12.34 -5.50 8.82
CA GLY A 458 -11.63 -4.28 8.48
C GLY A 458 -10.27 -4.20 9.14
N TYR A 459 -9.41 -3.33 8.60
CA TYR A 459 -8.12 -2.98 9.16
C TYR A 459 -8.17 -1.65 9.91
N GLY A 460 -7.37 -1.50 10.96
CA GLY A 460 -7.21 -0.25 11.70
C GLY A 460 -6.44 0.81 10.92
N HIS A 461 -5.53 0.36 10.05
CA HIS A 461 -4.82 1.22 9.10
C HIS A 461 -4.46 0.44 7.82
N LEU A 462 -4.57 1.08 6.66
CA LEU A 462 -4.07 0.52 5.40
C LEU A 462 -3.11 1.51 4.73
N VAL A 463 -1.98 1.01 4.27
CA VAL A 463 -1.10 1.71 3.33
C VAL A 463 -1.38 1.20 1.93
N VAL A 464 -1.62 2.09 0.98
CA VAL A 464 -1.97 1.74 -0.40
C VAL A 464 -0.98 2.43 -1.34
N ASP A 465 -0.07 1.67 -1.94
CA ASP A 465 0.89 2.21 -2.91
C ASP A 465 0.40 2.08 -4.35
N GLU A 466 0.92 2.94 -5.23
CA GLU A 466 0.53 3.08 -6.63
C GLU A 466 -0.99 3.24 -6.83
N ALA A 467 -1.63 3.96 -5.91
CA ALA A 467 -3.08 4.07 -5.83
C ALA A 467 -3.74 4.73 -7.05
N GLN A 468 -2.97 5.43 -7.89
CA GLN A 468 -3.46 6.04 -9.12
C GLN A 468 -3.91 5.00 -10.16
N ASP A 469 -3.43 3.76 -10.09
CA ASP A 469 -3.82 2.68 -11.01
C ASP A 469 -5.04 1.89 -10.52
N LEU A 470 -5.54 2.18 -9.32
CA LEU A 470 -6.73 1.55 -8.79
C LEU A 470 -7.97 2.01 -9.55
N SER A 471 -8.79 1.06 -9.95
CA SER A 471 -10.12 1.34 -10.48
C SER A 471 -11.07 1.82 -9.38
N PRO A 472 -12.16 2.51 -9.74
CA PRO A 472 -13.21 2.85 -8.78
C PRO A 472 -13.75 1.66 -7.99
N MET A 473 -13.95 0.50 -8.63
CA MET A 473 -14.44 -0.70 -7.94
C MET A 473 -13.41 -1.32 -7.00
N GLU A 474 -12.12 -1.26 -7.33
CA GLU A 474 -11.03 -1.65 -6.44
C GLU A 474 -10.91 -0.71 -5.23
N CYS A 475 -11.03 0.61 -5.44
CA CYS A 475 -11.10 1.58 -4.34
C CYS A 475 -12.26 1.26 -3.39
N ARG A 476 -13.43 0.86 -3.90
CA ARG A 476 -14.57 0.42 -3.07
C ARG A 476 -14.26 -0.85 -2.27
N ALA A 477 -13.51 -1.79 -2.85
CA ALA A 477 -13.06 -2.99 -2.14
C ALA A 477 -12.14 -2.66 -0.96
N ILE A 478 -11.26 -1.69 -1.13
CA ILE A 478 -10.41 -1.15 -0.06
C ILE A 478 -11.26 -0.39 0.97
N ALA A 479 -12.20 0.46 0.53
CA ALA A 479 -13.06 1.26 1.40
C ALA A 479 -13.82 0.40 2.41
N ARG A 480 -14.38 -0.74 1.96
CA ARG A 480 -15.06 -1.69 2.85
C ARG A 480 -14.18 -2.21 3.97
N ARG A 481 -12.90 -2.48 3.67
CA ARG A 481 -11.88 -2.93 4.62
C ARG A 481 -11.29 -1.80 5.45
N ALA A 482 -11.58 -0.53 5.12
CA ALA A 482 -11.10 0.66 5.83
C ALA A 482 -12.22 1.46 6.51
N SER A 483 -13.41 0.88 6.67
CA SER A 483 -14.63 1.57 7.14
C SER A 483 -14.41 2.38 8.43
N PHE A 484 -13.71 1.79 9.42
CA PHE A 484 -13.36 2.45 10.68
C PHE A 484 -11.86 2.73 10.83
N GLY A 485 -11.05 2.34 9.82
CA GLY A 485 -9.61 2.56 9.79
C GLY A 485 -9.23 3.83 9.04
N SER A 486 -7.96 4.20 9.10
CA SER A 486 -7.39 5.28 8.28
C SER A 486 -6.58 4.72 7.10
N LEU A 487 -6.31 5.60 6.14
CA LEU A 487 -5.56 5.27 4.93
C LEU A 487 -4.31 6.13 4.79
N THR A 488 -3.20 5.51 4.40
CA THR A 488 -2.05 6.21 3.81
C THR A 488 -1.99 5.84 2.33
N VAL A 489 -2.54 6.72 1.49
CA VAL A 489 -2.59 6.55 0.04
C VAL A 489 -1.32 7.14 -0.55
N LEU A 490 -0.61 6.41 -1.39
CA LEU A 490 0.63 6.83 -2.03
C LEU A 490 0.50 6.66 -3.54
N GLY A 491 0.99 7.63 -4.30
CA GLY A 491 0.97 7.51 -5.75
C GLY A 491 1.49 8.74 -6.47
N ASP A 492 1.44 8.64 -7.80
CA ASP A 492 1.70 9.75 -8.71
C ASP A 492 0.70 9.68 -9.87
N LEU A 493 -0.25 10.62 -9.96
CA LEU A 493 -1.24 10.63 -11.07
C LEU A 493 -0.58 10.66 -12.45
N ALA A 494 0.61 11.25 -12.58
CA ALA A 494 1.36 11.23 -13.85
C ALA A 494 1.83 9.83 -14.25
N GLN A 495 1.97 8.90 -13.28
CA GLN A 495 2.32 7.49 -13.49
C GLN A 495 1.09 6.57 -13.57
N GLY A 496 -0.10 7.12 -13.80
CA GLY A 496 -1.34 6.37 -14.01
C GLY A 496 -1.41 5.80 -15.43
N THR A 497 -1.28 4.48 -15.55
CA THR A 497 -1.13 3.80 -16.85
C THR A 497 -2.25 2.83 -17.19
N THR A 498 -3.04 2.41 -16.20
CA THR A 498 -4.21 1.55 -16.48
C THR A 498 -5.31 2.30 -17.23
N PRO A 499 -6.20 1.61 -17.97
CA PRO A 499 -7.31 2.25 -18.67
C PRO A 499 -8.19 3.14 -17.75
N TRP A 500 -8.38 2.72 -16.51
CA TRP A 500 -9.15 3.41 -15.47
C TRP A 500 -8.31 4.30 -14.54
N ALA A 501 -7.02 4.51 -14.84
CA ALA A 501 -6.14 5.25 -13.95
C ALA A 501 -6.70 6.64 -13.61
N ALA A 502 -6.52 7.04 -12.36
CA ALA A 502 -7.08 8.25 -11.82
C ALA A 502 -6.55 9.50 -12.53
N ARG A 503 -7.42 10.51 -12.66
CA ARG A 503 -7.03 11.87 -13.07
C ARG A 503 -7.04 12.86 -11.90
N SER A 504 -7.68 12.49 -10.80
CA SER A 504 -7.82 13.32 -9.61
C SER A 504 -7.84 12.45 -8.35
N TRP A 505 -7.09 12.88 -7.33
CA TRP A 505 -7.10 12.24 -6.03
C TRP A 505 -8.44 12.40 -5.31
N ASP A 506 -9.18 13.50 -5.52
CA ASP A 506 -10.51 13.68 -4.93
C ASP A 506 -11.47 12.55 -5.35
N THR A 507 -11.42 12.15 -6.62
CA THR A 507 -12.22 11.03 -7.13
C THR A 507 -11.82 9.70 -6.47
N VAL A 508 -10.51 9.42 -6.41
CA VAL A 508 -9.99 8.21 -5.77
C VAL A 508 -10.37 8.16 -4.29
N LEU A 509 -10.16 9.25 -3.56
CA LEU A 509 -10.45 9.38 -2.13
C LEU A 509 -11.93 9.23 -1.82
N ARG A 510 -12.82 9.75 -2.68
CA ARG A 510 -14.27 9.51 -2.58
C ARG A 510 -14.61 8.03 -2.73
N HIS A 511 -14.02 7.33 -3.70
CA HIS A 511 -14.23 5.89 -3.86
C HIS A 511 -13.60 5.05 -2.73
N LEU A 512 -12.51 5.52 -2.13
CA LEU A 512 -11.90 4.95 -0.92
C LEU A 512 -12.68 5.25 0.37
N GLY A 513 -13.75 6.05 0.30
CA GLY A 513 -14.56 6.43 1.46
C GLY A 513 -13.88 7.43 2.40
N LYS A 514 -12.88 8.17 1.92
CA LYS A 514 -12.12 9.19 2.67
C LYS A 514 -12.05 10.52 1.91
N PRO A 515 -13.19 11.13 1.52
CA PRO A 515 -13.21 12.34 0.70
C PRO A 515 -12.48 13.53 1.33
N ASP A 516 -12.44 13.60 2.67
CA ASP A 516 -11.80 14.70 3.41
C ASP A 516 -10.30 14.47 3.70
N ALA A 517 -9.70 13.39 3.18
CA ALA A 517 -8.28 13.13 3.39
C ALA A 517 -7.42 14.19 2.68
N ALA A 518 -6.43 14.71 3.40
CA ALA A 518 -5.52 15.71 2.84
C ALA A 518 -4.66 15.11 1.73
N VAL A 519 -4.56 15.82 0.60
CA VAL A 519 -3.62 15.52 -0.48
C VAL A 519 -2.37 16.36 -0.28
N VAL A 520 -1.25 15.74 0.06
CA VAL A 520 0.02 16.40 0.34
C VAL A 520 1.01 16.10 -0.80
N PRO A 521 1.44 17.12 -1.56
CA PRO A 521 2.39 16.92 -2.63
C PRO A 521 3.84 16.88 -2.09
N LEU A 522 4.58 15.83 -2.44
CA LEU A 522 6.03 15.80 -2.30
C LEU A 522 6.64 16.16 -3.65
N THR A 523 7.26 17.34 -3.73
CA THR A 523 7.81 17.88 -4.99
C THR A 523 9.32 17.74 -5.09
N ILE A 524 10.02 17.47 -3.98
CA ILE A 524 11.48 17.38 -3.94
C ILE A 524 11.91 15.92 -4.01
N GLY A 525 12.47 15.55 -5.15
CA GLY A 525 13.05 14.27 -5.47
C GLY A 525 14.53 14.20 -5.11
N PHE A 526 14.95 13.00 -4.76
CA PHE A 526 16.27 12.68 -4.25
C PHE A 526 16.91 11.50 -4.99
N ARG A 527 16.12 10.80 -5.81
CA ARG A 527 16.56 9.60 -6.52
C ARG A 527 16.89 9.86 -7.99
N VAL A 528 16.09 10.67 -8.67
CA VAL A 528 16.20 10.91 -10.11
C VAL A 528 16.98 12.19 -10.37
N PRO A 529 18.01 12.20 -11.25
CA PRO A 529 18.78 13.38 -11.63
C PRO A 529 17.93 14.58 -12.08
N ALA A 530 18.37 15.80 -11.77
CA ALA A 530 17.69 17.04 -12.13
C ALA A 530 17.47 17.18 -13.64
N ALA A 531 18.43 16.74 -14.46
CA ALA A 531 18.30 16.75 -15.92
C ALA A 531 17.15 15.84 -16.40
N VAL A 532 16.99 14.67 -15.79
CA VAL A 532 15.91 13.71 -16.10
C VAL A 532 14.56 14.24 -15.62
N VAL A 533 14.50 14.79 -14.41
CA VAL A 533 13.27 15.43 -13.88
C VAL A 533 12.83 16.60 -14.75
N ALA A 534 13.77 17.44 -15.22
CA ALA A 534 13.47 18.55 -16.12
C ALA A 534 12.86 18.06 -17.44
N LEU A 535 13.37 16.95 -17.99
CA LEU A 535 12.78 16.32 -19.18
C LEU A 535 11.38 15.77 -18.89
N ALA A 536 11.21 15.04 -17.80
CA ALA A 536 9.92 14.48 -17.39
C ALA A 536 8.86 15.58 -17.18
N ASN A 537 9.25 16.73 -16.61
CA ASN A 537 8.36 17.89 -16.43
C ASN A 537 7.89 18.50 -17.77
N ARG A 538 8.65 18.41 -18.86
CA ARG A 538 8.19 18.84 -20.19
C ARG A 538 7.05 17.94 -20.70
N LEU A 539 7.16 16.64 -20.45
CA LEU A 539 6.13 15.69 -20.78
C LEU A 539 4.91 15.84 -19.87
N LEU A 540 5.13 16.11 -18.58
CA LEU A 540 4.08 16.37 -17.59
C LEU A 540 3.10 17.45 -18.04
N ALA A 541 3.60 18.54 -18.64
CA ALA A 541 2.77 19.63 -19.16
C ALA A 541 1.81 19.22 -20.29
N ARG A 542 2.01 18.04 -20.88
CA ARG A 542 1.15 17.45 -21.92
C ARG A 542 0.21 16.37 -21.37
N LEU A 543 0.34 15.99 -20.11
CA LEU A 543 -0.53 15.00 -19.47
C LEU A 543 -1.78 15.70 -18.92
N ASP A 544 -2.95 15.07 -19.09
CA ASP A 544 -4.24 15.57 -18.56
C ASP A 544 -4.37 15.24 -17.07
N VAL A 545 -3.43 15.72 -16.25
CA VAL A 545 -3.38 15.53 -14.79
C VAL A 545 -2.91 16.78 -14.07
N GLU A 546 -3.54 17.07 -12.94
CA GLU A 546 -3.20 18.20 -12.09
C GLU A 546 -2.19 17.77 -11.02
N VAL A 547 -0.90 17.79 -11.38
CA VAL A 547 0.19 17.49 -10.43
C VAL A 547 1.29 18.55 -10.51
N PRO A 548 1.87 18.94 -9.36
CA PRO A 548 2.96 19.91 -9.35
C PRO A 548 4.23 19.31 -9.98
N ALA A 549 4.98 20.16 -10.69
CA ALA A 549 6.27 19.76 -11.25
C ALA A 549 7.26 19.36 -10.15
N GLY A 550 7.99 18.28 -10.40
CA GLY A 550 9.03 17.81 -9.51
C GLY A 550 10.31 18.66 -9.62
N ARG A 551 11.09 18.70 -8.54
CA ARG A 551 12.45 19.24 -8.49
C ARG A 551 13.37 18.14 -7.97
N SER A 552 14.60 18.08 -8.44
CA SER A 552 15.60 17.17 -7.88
C SER A 552 16.70 17.95 -7.20
N LEU A 553 17.17 17.46 -6.05
CA LEU A 553 18.41 17.94 -5.43
C LEU A 553 19.66 17.26 -5.99
N ARG A 554 19.48 16.22 -6.81
CA ARG A 554 20.56 15.55 -7.53
C ARG A 554 20.95 16.35 -8.75
N GLY A 555 21.96 17.20 -8.59
CA GLY A 555 22.59 17.91 -9.71
C GLY A 555 23.49 17.01 -10.57
N ASP A 556 23.84 15.83 -10.05
CA ASP A 556 24.59 14.81 -10.74
C ASP A 556 23.70 14.01 -11.72
N GLY A 557 24.34 13.25 -12.61
CA GLY A 557 23.67 12.42 -13.62
C GLY A 557 23.72 12.99 -15.04
N GLU A 558 23.49 12.11 -16.01
CA GLU A 558 23.66 12.41 -17.43
C GLU A 558 22.35 12.21 -18.20
N LEU A 559 21.97 13.19 -19.03
CA LEU A 559 20.92 13.05 -20.04
C LEU A 559 21.54 13.21 -21.42
N ARG A 560 21.39 12.21 -22.29
CA ARG A 560 21.88 12.24 -23.67
C ARG A 560 20.78 11.90 -24.66
N PHE A 561 20.76 12.61 -25.78
CA PHE A 561 19.95 12.27 -26.94
C PHE A 561 20.84 11.72 -28.04
N ARG A 562 20.43 10.60 -28.64
CA ARG A 562 21.08 9.96 -29.77
C ARG A 562 20.08 9.85 -30.91
N GLU A 563 20.14 10.84 -31.78
CA GLU A 563 19.41 10.86 -33.04
C GLU A 563 20.11 9.98 -34.08
N THR A 564 19.33 9.22 -34.85
CA THR A 564 19.82 8.31 -35.89
C THR A 564 18.74 8.13 -36.97
N ALA A 565 19.04 7.46 -38.07
CA ALA A 565 17.99 7.06 -39.01
C ALA A 565 17.11 5.96 -38.38
N VAL A 566 15.81 5.91 -38.70
CA VAL A 566 14.87 4.89 -38.16
C VAL A 566 15.39 3.45 -38.35
N ALA A 567 16.04 3.18 -39.49
CA ALA A 567 16.61 1.87 -39.79
C ALA A 567 17.83 1.51 -38.92
N GLU A 568 18.54 2.51 -38.41
CA GLU A 568 19.79 2.37 -37.63
C GLU A 568 19.54 2.37 -36.11
N VAL A 569 18.29 2.53 -35.67
CA VAL A 569 17.92 2.51 -34.25
C VAL A 569 18.47 1.30 -33.49
N PRO A 570 18.38 0.05 -33.99
CA PRO A 570 18.94 -1.09 -33.27
C PRO A 570 20.46 -1.01 -33.04
N ASP A 571 21.22 -0.52 -34.03
CA ASP A 571 22.67 -0.34 -33.92
C ASP A 571 23.02 0.79 -32.94
N ALA A 572 22.23 1.88 -32.98
CA ALA A 572 22.36 2.98 -32.03
C ALA A 572 22.04 2.55 -30.59
N VAL A 573 21.09 1.63 -30.38
CA VAL A 573 20.81 1.01 -29.07
C VAL A 573 21.99 0.18 -28.60
N VAL A 574 22.56 -0.68 -29.45
CA VAL A 574 23.77 -1.46 -29.13
C VAL A 574 24.91 -0.54 -28.68
N ALA A 575 25.13 0.56 -29.39
CA ALA A 575 26.15 1.56 -29.03
C ALA A 575 25.84 2.21 -27.66
N ALA A 576 24.60 2.63 -27.42
CA ALA A 576 24.18 3.22 -26.14
C ALA A 576 24.36 2.23 -24.96
N VAL A 577 24.04 0.94 -25.17
CA VAL A 577 24.24 -0.10 -24.16
C VAL A 577 25.72 -0.32 -23.88
N ARG A 578 26.59 -0.33 -24.89
CA ARG A 578 28.05 -0.42 -24.71
C ARG A 578 28.61 0.77 -23.92
N ASP A 579 28.16 1.98 -24.24
CA ASP A 579 28.53 3.20 -23.50
C ASP A 579 28.11 3.10 -22.02
N ALA A 580 26.95 2.52 -21.74
CA ALA A 580 26.45 2.33 -20.38
C ALA A 580 27.11 1.14 -19.65
N LEU A 581 27.55 0.10 -20.36
CA LEU A 581 28.31 -1.04 -19.82
C LEU A 581 29.73 -0.65 -19.37
N ALA A 582 30.30 0.42 -19.91
CA ALA A 582 31.58 0.98 -19.48
C ALA A 582 31.53 1.63 -18.08
N ARG A 583 30.35 1.70 -17.47
CA ARG A 583 30.10 2.26 -16.14
C ARG A 583 29.60 1.17 -15.19
N GLU A 584 29.69 1.41 -13.88
CA GLU A 584 29.09 0.53 -12.88
C GLU A 584 27.55 0.70 -12.84
N GLY A 585 26.85 -0.28 -12.26
CA GLY A 585 25.39 -0.27 -12.09
C GLY A 585 24.65 -1.16 -13.08
N SER A 586 23.32 -1.08 -13.08
CA SER A 586 22.41 -1.83 -13.94
C SER A 586 22.04 -1.05 -15.20
N VAL A 587 21.78 -1.75 -16.33
CA VAL A 587 21.26 -1.14 -17.56
C VAL A 587 19.86 -1.66 -17.84
N GLY A 588 18.89 -0.76 -17.98
CA GLY A 588 17.56 -1.04 -18.49
C GLY A 588 17.41 -0.51 -19.91
N VAL A 589 17.22 -1.40 -20.88
CA VAL A 589 16.85 -1.04 -22.26
C VAL A 589 15.33 -1.13 -22.34
N VAL A 590 14.67 0.00 -22.57
CA VAL A 590 13.21 0.08 -22.54
C VAL A 590 12.68 0.43 -23.92
N THR A 591 11.79 -0.42 -24.44
CA THR A 591 11.26 -0.35 -25.81
C THR A 591 9.74 -0.35 -25.80
N ALA A 592 9.10 0.08 -26.89
CA ALA A 592 7.70 -0.28 -27.11
C ALA A 592 7.58 -1.81 -27.23
N ASP A 593 6.49 -2.39 -26.71
CA ASP A 593 6.32 -3.84 -26.62
C ASP A 593 6.58 -4.56 -27.95
N ALA A 594 6.08 -4.01 -29.06
CA ALA A 594 6.24 -4.55 -30.40
C ALA A 594 7.69 -4.50 -30.95
N ASP A 595 8.55 -3.65 -30.38
CA ASP A 595 9.96 -3.49 -30.80
C ASP A 595 10.93 -4.38 -30.01
N THR A 596 10.45 -5.02 -28.93
CA THR A 596 11.29 -5.79 -28.00
C THR A 596 12.12 -6.86 -28.72
N ASP A 597 11.50 -7.69 -29.54
CA ASP A 597 12.19 -8.79 -30.25
C ASP A 597 13.24 -8.27 -31.24
N ARG A 598 12.96 -7.15 -31.90
CA ARG A 598 13.88 -6.51 -32.84
C ARG A 598 15.14 -6.02 -32.14
N VAL A 599 14.98 -5.39 -30.97
CA VAL A 599 16.11 -4.93 -30.15
C VAL A 599 16.86 -6.11 -29.51
N ALA A 600 16.14 -7.15 -29.07
CA ALA A 600 16.75 -8.37 -28.54
C ALA A 600 17.69 -9.02 -29.56
N ALA A 601 17.24 -9.15 -30.82
CA ALA A 601 18.05 -9.71 -31.89
C ALA A 601 19.33 -8.89 -32.16
N ALA A 602 19.24 -7.55 -32.13
CA ALA A 602 20.39 -6.68 -32.33
C ALA A 602 21.41 -6.79 -31.19
N LEU A 603 20.95 -6.81 -29.93
CA LEU A 603 21.82 -7.01 -28.76
C LEU A 603 22.51 -8.38 -28.81
N ALA A 604 21.78 -9.45 -29.15
CA ALA A 604 22.32 -10.78 -29.30
C ALA A 604 23.37 -10.87 -30.43
N ALA A 605 23.09 -10.29 -31.59
CA ALA A 605 24.05 -10.21 -32.71
C ALA A 605 25.33 -9.45 -32.34
N ALA A 606 25.22 -8.47 -31.43
CA ALA A 606 26.33 -7.70 -30.90
C ALA A 606 27.08 -8.37 -29.73
N GLY A 607 26.66 -9.58 -29.32
CA GLY A 607 27.26 -10.34 -28.21
C GLY A 607 26.86 -9.86 -26.82
N ILE A 608 25.78 -9.09 -26.69
CA ILE A 608 25.30 -8.55 -25.41
C ILE A 608 24.19 -9.45 -24.87
N ALA A 609 24.45 -10.14 -23.76
CA ALA A 609 23.44 -10.91 -23.05
C ALA A 609 22.49 -9.96 -22.30
N ALA A 610 21.27 -9.81 -22.81
CA ALA A 610 20.18 -9.09 -22.15
C ALA A 610 19.19 -10.08 -21.57
N ALA A 611 18.86 -9.92 -20.28
CA ALA A 611 17.83 -10.72 -19.64
C ALA A 611 16.46 -10.03 -19.73
N GLY A 612 15.39 -10.79 -19.46
CA GLY A 612 14.05 -10.26 -19.31
C GLY A 612 13.80 -9.63 -17.92
N PRO A 613 12.63 -9.00 -17.72
CA PRO A 613 12.29 -8.32 -16.47
C PRO A 613 12.19 -9.25 -15.24
N ASP A 614 12.11 -10.56 -15.46
CA ASP A 614 12.08 -11.61 -14.44
C ASP A 614 13.45 -11.88 -13.78
N GLN A 615 14.53 -11.35 -14.35
CA GLN A 615 15.90 -11.52 -13.86
C GLN A 615 16.55 -10.16 -13.53
N PRO A 616 16.02 -9.40 -12.56
CA PRO A 616 16.45 -8.02 -12.29
C PRO A 616 17.92 -7.88 -11.86
N ALA A 617 18.55 -8.98 -11.41
CA ALA A 617 19.98 -9.01 -11.05
C ALA A 617 20.93 -8.99 -12.27
N ALA A 618 20.40 -9.15 -13.49
CA ALA A 618 21.20 -9.10 -14.70
C ALA A 618 21.79 -7.70 -14.94
N ARG A 619 23.00 -7.66 -15.51
CA ARG A 619 23.69 -6.40 -15.82
C ARG A 619 22.95 -5.57 -16.87
N VAL A 620 22.30 -6.22 -17.84
CA VAL A 620 21.47 -5.61 -18.89
C VAL A 620 20.12 -6.30 -18.90
N ASN A 621 19.06 -5.53 -18.76
CA ASN A 621 17.67 -5.99 -18.87
C ASN A 621 17.03 -5.31 -20.08
N LEU A 622 16.44 -6.10 -20.97
CA LEU A 622 15.59 -5.59 -22.04
C LEU A 622 14.14 -5.74 -21.60
N VAL A 623 13.43 -4.62 -21.51
CA VAL A 623 12.12 -4.55 -20.88
C VAL A 623 11.12 -3.85 -21.82
N PRO A 624 9.98 -4.47 -22.13
CA PRO A 624 8.90 -3.77 -22.79
C PRO A 624 8.34 -2.68 -21.86
N ALA A 625 7.94 -1.54 -22.42
CA ALA A 625 7.50 -0.39 -21.64
C ALA A 625 6.35 -0.75 -20.68
N SER A 626 5.43 -1.63 -21.10
CA SER A 626 4.31 -2.11 -20.27
C SER A 626 4.74 -2.75 -18.94
N LEU A 627 5.94 -3.33 -18.87
CA LEU A 627 6.48 -4.05 -17.71
C LEU A 627 7.53 -3.25 -16.91
N VAL A 628 7.87 -2.03 -17.34
CA VAL A 628 8.93 -1.24 -16.69
C VAL A 628 8.52 -0.68 -15.31
N LYS A 629 7.21 -0.62 -15.04
CA LYS A 629 6.68 0.01 -13.82
C LYS A 629 7.13 -0.75 -12.58
N GLY A 630 7.66 -0.02 -11.59
CA GLY A 630 8.19 -0.60 -10.36
C GLY A 630 9.64 -1.12 -10.47
N LEU A 631 10.23 -1.13 -11.67
CA LEU A 631 11.65 -1.38 -11.87
C LEU A 631 12.40 -0.05 -11.88
N GLU A 632 13.69 -0.07 -11.57
CA GLU A 632 14.57 1.09 -11.67
C GLU A 632 15.97 0.63 -12.06
N TYR A 633 16.68 1.47 -12.82
CA TYR A 633 18.00 1.15 -13.33
C TYR A 633 18.94 2.34 -13.16
N ASP A 634 20.23 2.06 -12.95
CA ASP A 634 21.24 3.12 -12.89
C ASP A 634 21.35 3.82 -14.25
N HIS A 635 21.38 3.04 -15.34
CA HIS A 635 21.42 3.54 -16.71
C HIS A 635 20.19 3.06 -17.47
N VAL A 636 19.41 3.98 -18.04
CA VAL A 636 18.27 3.66 -18.90
C VAL A 636 18.57 4.07 -20.33
N VAL A 637 18.34 3.15 -21.25
CA VAL A 637 18.27 3.43 -22.70
C VAL A 637 16.79 3.42 -23.09
N ALA A 638 16.21 4.60 -23.27
CA ALA A 638 14.83 4.74 -23.74
C ALA A 638 14.82 4.72 -25.27
N VAL A 639 14.28 3.65 -25.85
CA VAL A 639 14.32 3.39 -27.28
C VAL A 639 13.04 3.88 -27.94
N GLU A 640 13.19 4.73 -28.94
CA GLU A 640 12.14 5.24 -29.80
C GLU A 640 10.92 5.77 -29.02
N PRO A 641 11.04 6.87 -28.26
CA PRO A 641 9.97 7.40 -27.41
C PRO A 641 8.62 7.62 -28.10
N ALA A 642 8.62 7.96 -29.40
CA ALA A 642 7.41 8.07 -30.18
C ALA A 642 6.64 6.73 -30.25
N ALA A 643 7.33 5.59 -30.31
CA ALA A 643 6.72 4.26 -30.37
C ALA A 643 5.98 3.95 -29.07
N ILE A 644 6.62 4.29 -27.94
CA ILE A 644 6.05 4.11 -26.61
C ILE A 644 4.84 5.03 -26.41
N ALA A 645 4.92 6.27 -26.92
CA ALA A 645 3.82 7.24 -26.80
C ALA A 645 2.58 6.83 -27.63
N GLU A 646 2.78 6.15 -28.76
CA GLU A 646 1.72 5.75 -29.69
C GLU A 646 1.18 4.34 -29.43
N SER A 647 1.84 3.53 -28.59
CA SER A 647 1.50 2.11 -28.42
C SER A 647 0.18 1.85 -27.70
N GLU A 648 -0.29 2.80 -26.89
CA GLU A 648 -1.52 2.69 -26.10
C GLU A 648 -2.15 4.06 -25.85
N ALA A 649 -3.43 4.08 -25.44
CA ALA A 649 -4.17 5.32 -25.19
C ALA A 649 -3.51 6.24 -24.15
N ARG A 650 -2.80 5.66 -23.16
CA ARG A 650 -2.03 6.38 -22.14
C ARG A 650 -0.52 6.36 -22.40
N GLY A 651 -0.09 6.24 -23.66
CA GLY A 651 1.33 6.10 -24.01
C GLY A 651 2.23 7.25 -23.54
N LEU A 652 1.72 8.49 -23.44
CA LEU A 652 2.49 9.60 -22.84
C LEU A 652 2.75 9.41 -21.34
N HIS A 653 1.79 8.86 -20.59
CA HIS A 653 1.99 8.48 -19.18
C HIS A 653 3.00 7.34 -19.08
N ARG A 654 2.93 6.37 -19.98
CA ARG A 654 3.91 5.28 -20.06
C ARG A 654 5.31 5.82 -20.30
N LEU A 655 5.47 6.72 -21.27
CA LEU A 655 6.74 7.36 -21.55
C LEU A 655 7.26 8.15 -20.33
N TYR A 656 6.38 8.85 -19.60
CA TYR A 656 6.75 9.51 -18.34
C TYR A 656 7.28 8.51 -17.31
N VAL A 657 6.65 7.34 -17.17
CA VAL A 657 7.17 6.26 -16.31
C VAL A 657 8.55 5.82 -16.79
N VAL A 658 8.74 5.57 -18.09
CA VAL A 658 10.00 5.10 -18.69
C VAL A 658 11.16 6.06 -18.41
N LEU A 659 10.96 7.36 -18.70
CA LEU A 659 11.99 8.38 -18.51
C LEU A 659 12.39 8.53 -17.04
N THR A 660 11.47 8.23 -16.12
CA THR A 660 11.69 8.38 -14.67
C THR A 660 12.25 7.13 -13.99
N ARG A 661 12.65 6.10 -14.76
CA ARG A 661 13.31 4.89 -14.24
C ARG A 661 14.83 5.03 -14.08
N ALA A 662 15.41 6.10 -14.61
CA ALA A 662 16.84 6.35 -14.59
C ALA A 662 17.29 6.98 -13.27
N VAL A 663 18.19 6.30 -12.55
CA VAL A 663 18.75 6.79 -11.29
C VAL A 663 20.07 7.53 -11.50
N SER A 664 20.82 7.26 -12.56
CA SER A 664 22.12 7.92 -12.84
C SER A 664 22.19 8.51 -14.24
N ARG A 665 21.82 7.74 -15.27
CA ARG A 665 21.92 8.16 -16.68
C ARG A 665 20.70 7.77 -17.47
N LEU A 666 20.21 8.71 -18.28
CA LEU A 666 19.17 8.47 -19.29
C LEU A 666 19.74 8.77 -20.67
N GLU A 667 19.74 7.78 -21.55
CA GLU A 667 20.04 7.95 -22.96
C GLU A 667 18.80 7.67 -23.79
N VAL A 668 18.34 8.68 -24.52
CA VAL A 668 17.19 8.58 -25.43
C VAL A 668 17.70 8.31 -26.83
N VAL A 669 17.42 7.13 -27.37
CA VAL A 669 17.75 6.75 -28.74
C VAL A 669 16.51 6.90 -29.60
N HIS A 670 16.56 7.72 -30.65
CA HIS A 670 15.37 7.97 -31.49
C HIS A 670 15.75 8.16 -32.95
N GLY A 671 14.92 7.58 -33.83
CA GLY A 671 14.93 7.89 -35.27
C GLY A 671 13.73 8.70 -35.73
N ARG A 672 12.67 8.81 -34.92
CA ARG A 672 11.52 9.69 -35.19
C ARG A 672 11.54 10.94 -34.31
N PRO A 673 10.73 11.96 -34.64
CA PRO A 673 10.58 13.15 -33.81
C PRO A 673 10.12 12.81 -32.38
N LEU A 674 10.69 13.51 -31.40
CA LEU A 674 10.35 13.32 -29.99
C LEU A 674 8.96 13.90 -29.65
N PRO A 675 8.19 13.26 -28.76
CA PRO A 675 6.82 13.67 -28.45
C PRO A 675 6.71 14.80 -27.40
N PHE A 676 7.78 15.55 -27.11
CA PHE A 676 7.83 16.61 -26.09
C PHE A 676 8.63 17.86 -26.51
#